data_AF-A0A958IJ22-F1
#
_entry.id   AF-A0A958IJ22-F1
#
_cell.length_a   1.000
_cell.length_b   1.000
_cell.length_c   1.000
_cell.angle_alpha   90.00
_cell.angle_beta   90.00
_cell.angle_gamma   90.00
#
_symmetry.space_group_name_H-M   'P 1'
#
loop_
_entity.id
_entity.type
_entity.pdbx_description
1 polymer ?
#
loop_
_entity_poly.entity_id
_entity_poly.type
_entity_poly.pdbx_seq_one_letter_code
_entity_poly.pdbx_strand_id
1 'polypeptide(L)'
;MKEFWRWGDPETVYSVKKRPLFFPFLKEVLNINDKADAFIPGWKESEIKHSIITDEQFKELQSILGVTNIDTGLQSRLIHSFGKSYHDLLKIKLGITDHITDAVIFPESEQQITAVLKWSVQNKFAVVPYAGGTSVVGGVGAYKDPSQKGILTLSMARFNQIIEIDKDGLFVDVRAGVFGPDLEKALVEHELTLGHFPESFEFSTVGGWIATRSAGQQSTLYGKIEDMVEALKIVTTDAIIDISSGPAAANGPDLKQLVIGSEGTFGIITQARLKLKPHPAKKIYRTWLVDSFDNGKNLLKEVMQSEVKPATLRLSDAEETRFILSLREKSKTGLTFALQDRILSRAEKNGFKSGTMAFLLLGFEGDRTQVNDQLKYFEKIIRSYKTFSLGKSPAESWLKHRYQNPYLRDVLLDYNIMVDTLETSAEWKDISNIYEKTKTVIETTFRKLNIKGIVTAHLSHLYPHGSSIYFIILAAVKPDEALHCWRQIKTNATNCILENNGTVSHHHGVGRDHRRWLEKDIGTESLKVLRSLKKHFDPDNILNPGKLLPDPTSDIFIQSGKRLRNNAIEFSYKKRLEFINQLKSRSLDILVIGGGITGAGILRDAAIRGFKAGLIEKDDFASGTSSKSSKLVHGGFRYLKNLEFGLVHEALMERKTLMDIAPHLVHPIQCLLPVYKNASVPGWMIQIGMLLYDGLSFTKRIGLHKLIAVEDIHEREPLLRKEGLEKVFMYYDSRADDTRLVMANIQSAVQHDALAVNYVKAVDVVKEDGKITGVMVKDQISGETFAIRSKVVANASGPWCDVLRDNLLGQKNKRIRTTKGIHLLVQRKDLNIERTMILSAPNDDRPIFVIPWRNYVILGTTDTDFNGDPDWVDITEDDVDYLLEAYNYYFPAAKLNRQKIVSAYSGLRPLTFEEGKSAGEVTREYQIFETPENFFSIIGGKLTTYRTMAEELTDRLAENLEEKYSIKAKNNKCITDKVPLYGGDIDDFAAFREKWFLSLTETYKFEQDIAENFIEAYGNRLPDLLEIIDQTDLGRERIISSLPYVWGEITYAINHEMAMSLDDIMLRRLHLFSLDKKQGWDAHRVIAERMASVLGWSDQEKESQIKRYKEKIALVQDFKKADPENR
;
A
#
# COMPACT_ATOMS: atom_id res chain seq x y z
N MET A 1 -20.43 -17.46 -23.53
CA MET A 1 -19.25 -17.03 -22.73
C MET A 1 -18.74 -15.62 -23.01
N LYS A 2 -18.64 -15.10 -24.25
CA LYS A 2 -17.90 -13.84 -24.54
C LYS A 2 -18.39 -12.55 -23.83
N GLU A 3 -19.62 -12.50 -23.33
CA GLU A 3 -20.23 -11.26 -22.80
C GLU A 3 -20.76 -11.35 -21.37
N PHE A 4 -20.37 -12.37 -20.58
CA PHE A 4 -20.91 -12.62 -19.23
C PHE A 4 -20.73 -11.45 -18.24
N TRP A 5 -19.76 -10.57 -18.51
CA TRP A 5 -19.42 -9.41 -17.70
C TRP A 5 -20.33 -8.22 -17.94
N ARG A 6 -21.00 -8.16 -19.11
CA ARG A 6 -21.90 -7.05 -19.47
C ARG A 6 -23.09 -6.97 -18.53
N TRP A 7 -23.68 -5.79 -18.45
CA TRP A 7 -24.88 -5.50 -17.71
C TRP A 7 -26.10 -5.98 -18.47
N GLY A 8 -27.03 -6.59 -17.72
CA GLY A 8 -28.35 -6.97 -18.21
C GLY A 8 -28.34 -8.05 -19.29
N ASP A 9 -29.32 -7.98 -20.18
CA ASP A 9 -29.51 -8.95 -21.25
C ASP A 9 -28.41 -8.79 -22.32
N PRO A 10 -27.63 -9.85 -22.63
CA PRO A 10 -26.63 -9.82 -23.69
C PRO A 10 -27.14 -9.36 -25.06
N GLU A 11 -28.43 -9.56 -25.37
CA GLU A 11 -29.03 -9.12 -26.63
C GLU A 11 -29.31 -7.60 -26.67
N THR A 12 -29.27 -6.92 -25.51
CA THR A 12 -29.54 -5.49 -25.41
C THR A 12 -28.27 -4.66 -25.63
N VAL A 13 -28.18 -3.97 -26.77
CA VAL A 13 -27.04 -3.10 -27.10
C VAL A 13 -27.40 -1.61 -27.00
N TYR A 14 -26.65 -0.86 -26.19
CA TYR A 14 -26.79 0.60 -26.12
C TYR A 14 -26.26 1.26 -27.38
N SER A 15 -27.15 1.70 -28.27
CA SER A 15 -26.77 2.29 -29.55
C SER A 15 -26.37 3.77 -29.42
N VAL A 16 -25.06 4.05 -29.34
CA VAL A 16 -24.54 5.43 -29.37
C VAL A 16 -24.83 6.15 -30.71
N LYS A 17 -24.99 5.42 -31.82
CA LYS A 17 -25.30 5.99 -33.15
C LYS A 17 -26.60 6.82 -33.20
N LYS A 18 -27.54 6.59 -32.26
CA LYS A 18 -28.80 7.35 -32.17
C LYS A 18 -28.62 8.73 -31.51
N ARG A 19 -27.43 9.01 -30.95
CA ARG A 19 -27.11 10.16 -30.10
C ARG A 19 -25.97 10.97 -30.74
N PRO A 20 -26.26 11.83 -31.73
CA PRO A 20 -25.23 12.46 -32.56
C PRO A 20 -24.31 13.43 -31.81
N LEU A 21 -24.72 13.92 -30.62
CA LEU A 21 -23.93 14.85 -29.81
C LEU A 21 -23.02 14.16 -28.79
N PHE A 22 -23.22 12.86 -28.53
CA PHE A 22 -22.52 12.17 -27.44
C PHE A 22 -21.04 11.94 -27.73
N PHE A 23 -20.68 11.43 -28.91
CA PHE A 23 -19.28 11.28 -29.29
C PHE A 23 -18.52 12.61 -29.40
N PRO A 24 -19.08 13.68 -30.01
CA PRO A 24 -18.49 15.01 -29.95
C PRO A 24 -18.19 15.49 -28.53
N PHE A 25 -19.14 15.30 -27.60
CA PHE A 25 -18.93 15.61 -26.18
C PHE A 25 -17.77 14.79 -25.58
N LEU A 26 -17.71 13.48 -25.82
CA LEU A 26 -16.61 12.64 -25.33
C LEU A 26 -15.24 13.06 -25.91
N LYS A 27 -15.18 13.44 -27.20
CA LYS A 27 -13.96 13.97 -27.82
C LYS A 27 -13.51 15.26 -27.15
N GLU A 28 -14.44 16.16 -26.87
CA GLU A 28 -14.17 17.42 -26.20
C GLU A 28 -13.58 17.19 -24.79
N VAL A 29 -14.20 16.33 -24.00
CA VAL A 29 -13.85 16.18 -22.57
C VAL A 29 -12.75 15.15 -22.29
N LEU A 30 -12.60 14.13 -23.15
CA LEU A 30 -11.65 13.04 -22.95
C LEU A 30 -10.53 12.98 -24.00
N ASN A 31 -10.62 13.75 -25.09
CA ASN A 31 -9.66 13.74 -26.19
C ASN A 31 -9.44 12.32 -26.79
N ILE A 32 -10.53 11.57 -26.96
CA ILE A 32 -10.50 10.20 -27.52
C ILE A 32 -10.50 10.21 -29.06
N ASN A 33 -9.80 9.25 -29.69
CA ASN A 33 -9.79 9.06 -31.13
C ASN A 33 -10.89 8.09 -31.59
N ASP A 34 -11.39 8.24 -32.82
CA ASP A 34 -12.47 7.41 -33.41
C ASP A 34 -12.10 5.92 -33.61
N LYS A 35 -10.84 5.53 -33.35
CA LYS A 35 -10.28 4.18 -33.56
C LYS A 35 -9.65 3.62 -32.28
N ALA A 36 -10.34 3.66 -31.14
CA ALA A 36 -9.89 2.90 -29.97
C ALA A 36 -10.15 1.40 -30.24
N ASP A 37 -9.12 0.57 -30.11
CA ASP A 37 -9.23 -0.89 -30.25
C ASP A 37 -10.28 -1.43 -29.25
N ALA A 38 -11.27 -2.13 -29.79
CA ALA A 38 -12.40 -2.66 -29.04
C ALA A 38 -11.96 -3.65 -27.96
N PHE A 39 -12.76 -3.77 -26.90
CA PHE A 39 -12.60 -4.74 -25.82
C PHE A 39 -12.39 -6.17 -26.35
N ILE A 40 -11.17 -6.70 -26.19
CA ILE A 40 -10.89 -8.13 -26.27
C ILE A 40 -10.52 -8.56 -24.84
N PRO A 41 -11.35 -9.33 -24.14
CA PRO A 41 -10.98 -9.84 -22.83
C PRO A 41 -9.65 -10.57 -22.91
N GLY A 42 -8.68 -10.18 -22.07
CA GLY A 42 -7.30 -10.69 -22.13
C GLY A 42 -7.09 -12.08 -21.54
N TRP A 43 -8.15 -12.84 -21.21
CA TRP A 43 -8.04 -14.16 -20.59
C TRP A 43 -8.21 -15.27 -21.62
N LYS A 44 -7.37 -16.31 -21.50
CA LYS A 44 -7.59 -17.58 -22.19
C LYS A 44 -8.30 -18.53 -21.23
N GLU A 45 -9.27 -19.27 -21.73
CA GLU A 45 -9.98 -20.31 -20.95
C GLU A 45 -9.01 -21.29 -20.27
N SER A 46 -7.88 -21.61 -20.92
CA SER A 46 -6.80 -22.45 -20.40
C SER A 46 -6.07 -21.88 -19.16
N GLU A 47 -6.19 -20.58 -18.89
CA GLU A 47 -5.51 -19.91 -17.77
C GLU A 47 -6.37 -19.87 -16.50
N ILE A 48 -7.65 -20.26 -16.59
CA ILE A 48 -8.58 -20.24 -15.46
C ILE A 48 -8.49 -21.56 -14.70
N LYS A 49 -8.23 -21.47 -13.39
CA LYS A 49 -8.15 -22.65 -12.53
C LYS A 49 -9.45 -23.47 -12.58
N HIS A 50 -9.29 -24.79 -12.75
CA HIS A 50 -10.38 -25.74 -12.59
C HIS A 50 -10.92 -25.71 -11.15
N SER A 51 -12.16 -26.17 -10.97
CA SER A 51 -12.74 -26.35 -9.64
C SER A 51 -11.87 -27.31 -8.83
N ILE A 52 -11.62 -26.98 -7.57
CA ILE A 52 -10.88 -27.86 -6.65
C ILE A 52 -11.79 -28.88 -5.95
N ILE A 53 -13.10 -28.84 -6.19
CA ILE A 53 -14.05 -29.77 -5.57
C ILE A 53 -13.75 -31.18 -6.07
N THR A 54 -13.49 -32.10 -5.14
CA THR A 54 -13.26 -33.51 -5.47
C THR A 54 -14.56 -34.21 -5.84
N ASP A 55 -14.48 -35.36 -6.54
CA ASP A 55 -15.66 -36.16 -6.87
C ASP A 55 -16.45 -36.60 -5.63
N GLU A 56 -15.76 -36.84 -4.51
CA GLU A 56 -16.37 -37.17 -3.22
C GLU A 56 -17.14 -35.98 -2.65
N GLN A 57 -16.50 -34.81 -2.57
CA GLN A 57 -17.13 -33.57 -2.11
C GLN A 57 -18.31 -33.16 -2.99
N PHE A 58 -18.20 -33.37 -4.31
CA PHE A 58 -19.29 -33.12 -5.25
C PHE A 58 -20.49 -34.02 -4.96
N LYS A 59 -20.28 -35.32 -4.71
CA LYS A 59 -21.34 -36.27 -4.34
C LYS A 59 -21.97 -35.94 -2.98
N GLU A 60 -21.18 -35.53 -2.00
CA GLU A 60 -21.68 -35.07 -0.69
C GLU A 60 -22.62 -33.86 -0.87
N LEU A 61 -22.17 -32.84 -1.61
CA LEU A 61 -23.00 -31.67 -1.89
C LEU A 61 -24.25 -32.02 -2.70
N GLN A 62 -24.16 -32.96 -3.66
CA GLN A 62 -25.33 -33.48 -4.38
C GLN A 62 -26.31 -34.21 -3.46
N SER A 63 -25.84 -34.91 -2.42
CA SER A 63 -26.72 -35.57 -1.46
C SER A 63 -27.51 -34.56 -0.62
N ILE A 64 -26.93 -33.38 -0.37
CA ILE A 64 -27.59 -32.28 0.34
C ILE A 64 -28.55 -31.53 -0.58
N LEU A 65 -28.07 -31.13 -1.76
CA LEU A 65 -28.74 -30.18 -2.64
C LEU A 65 -29.65 -30.85 -3.67
N GLY A 66 -29.39 -32.09 -4.04
CA GLY A 66 -29.93 -32.75 -5.23
C GLY A 66 -28.97 -32.68 -6.42
N VAL A 67 -29.08 -33.64 -7.35
CA VAL A 67 -28.14 -33.87 -8.47
C VAL A 67 -28.00 -32.66 -9.40
N THR A 68 -29.08 -31.91 -9.60
CA THR A 68 -29.17 -30.77 -10.54
C THR A 68 -28.86 -29.41 -9.92
N ASN A 69 -28.47 -29.38 -8.64
CA ASN A 69 -28.47 -28.16 -7.83
C ASN A 69 -27.06 -27.68 -7.44
N ILE A 70 -26.04 -28.19 -8.15
CA ILE A 70 -24.64 -27.79 -8.06
C ILE A 70 -24.03 -27.73 -9.46
N ASP A 71 -23.20 -26.72 -9.72
CA ASP A 71 -22.55 -26.50 -11.01
C ASP A 71 -21.08 -26.10 -10.82
N THR A 72 -20.16 -26.91 -11.33
CA THR A 72 -18.71 -26.69 -11.35
C THR A 72 -18.21 -26.22 -12.73
N GLY A 73 -19.12 -26.00 -13.68
CA GLY A 73 -18.84 -25.53 -15.02
C GLY A 73 -18.27 -24.11 -15.03
N LEU A 74 -17.30 -23.88 -15.92
CA LEU A 74 -16.56 -22.63 -15.99
C LEU A 74 -17.46 -21.39 -16.17
N GLN A 75 -18.45 -21.48 -17.07
CA GLN A 75 -19.34 -20.36 -17.36
C GLN A 75 -20.13 -19.93 -16.11
N SER A 76 -20.69 -20.90 -15.38
CA SER A 76 -21.46 -20.65 -14.17
C SER A 76 -20.59 -20.05 -13.07
N ARG A 77 -19.39 -20.61 -12.87
CA ARG A 77 -18.40 -20.09 -11.92
C ARG A 77 -18.00 -18.65 -12.24
N LEU A 78 -17.73 -18.32 -13.50
CA LEU A 78 -17.35 -16.95 -13.89
C LEU A 78 -18.46 -15.93 -13.67
N ILE A 79 -19.71 -16.26 -14.06
CA ILE A 79 -20.87 -15.39 -13.85
C ILE A 79 -21.06 -15.07 -12.37
N HIS A 80 -20.85 -16.05 -11.50
CA HIS A 80 -21.10 -15.96 -10.06
C HIS A 80 -19.85 -15.64 -9.22
N SER A 81 -18.78 -15.13 -9.85
CA SER A 81 -17.54 -14.74 -9.15
C SER A 81 -17.35 -13.23 -9.05
N PHE A 82 -18.14 -12.43 -9.75
CA PHE A 82 -17.91 -10.98 -9.87
C PHE A 82 -19.21 -10.20 -9.70
N GLY A 83 -19.12 -9.01 -9.12
CA GLY A 83 -20.21 -8.03 -9.18
C GLY A 83 -20.13 -7.20 -10.46
N LYS A 84 -20.61 -5.95 -10.37
CA LYS A 84 -20.64 -4.97 -11.45
C LYS A 84 -19.90 -3.67 -11.10
N SER A 85 -18.97 -3.71 -10.13
CA SER A 85 -18.08 -2.59 -9.84
C SER A 85 -17.08 -2.39 -10.98
N TYR A 86 -16.57 -1.16 -11.15
CA TYR A 86 -15.50 -0.94 -12.12
C TYR A 86 -14.28 -1.83 -11.87
N HIS A 87 -13.95 -2.06 -10.59
CA HIS A 87 -12.85 -2.94 -10.19
C HIS A 87 -13.07 -4.40 -10.63
N ASP A 88 -14.28 -4.93 -10.44
CA ASP A 88 -14.63 -6.28 -10.87
C ASP A 88 -14.58 -6.42 -12.40
N LEU A 89 -15.15 -5.45 -13.14
CA LEU A 89 -15.13 -5.45 -14.61
C LEU A 89 -13.70 -5.32 -15.16
N LEU A 90 -12.85 -4.52 -14.50
CA LEU A 90 -11.46 -4.37 -14.87
C LEU A 90 -10.65 -5.65 -14.62
N LYS A 91 -10.90 -6.37 -13.53
CA LYS A 91 -10.28 -7.70 -13.31
C LYS A 91 -10.59 -8.64 -14.46
N ILE A 92 -11.85 -8.70 -14.90
CA ILE A 92 -12.26 -9.50 -16.05
C ILE A 92 -11.51 -9.04 -17.32
N LYS A 93 -11.43 -7.72 -17.55
CA LYS A 93 -10.71 -7.15 -18.71
C LYS A 93 -9.24 -7.55 -18.74
N LEU A 94 -8.58 -7.52 -17.58
CA LEU A 94 -7.16 -7.83 -17.42
C LEU A 94 -6.87 -9.34 -17.28
N GLY A 95 -7.90 -10.19 -17.31
CA GLY A 95 -7.76 -11.64 -17.12
C GLY A 95 -7.32 -12.05 -15.71
N ILE A 96 -7.57 -11.21 -14.72
CA ILE A 96 -7.23 -11.48 -13.31
C ILE A 96 -8.28 -12.42 -12.73
N THR A 97 -7.91 -13.68 -12.52
CA THR A 97 -8.78 -14.76 -12.03
C THR A 97 -8.31 -15.31 -10.67
N ASP A 98 -7.74 -14.43 -9.84
CA ASP A 98 -7.18 -14.72 -8.52
C ASP A 98 -8.17 -15.42 -7.58
N HIS A 99 -9.46 -15.05 -7.68
CA HIS A 99 -10.55 -15.64 -6.90
C HIS A 99 -11.76 -15.92 -7.80
N ILE A 100 -11.90 -17.17 -8.23
CA ILE A 100 -13.08 -17.70 -8.93
C ILE A 100 -13.72 -18.73 -8.01
N THR A 101 -15.04 -18.73 -7.90
CA THR A 101 -15.76 -19.75 -7.13
C THR A 101 -15.48 -21.15 -7.67
N ASP A 102 -15.40 -22.15 -6.80
CA ASP A 102 -15.17 -23.55 -7.18
C ASP A 102 -16.46 -24.23 -7.62
N ALA A 103 -17.61 -23.87 -7.03
CA ALA A 103 -18.92 -24.26 -7.53
C ALA A 103 -19.99 -23.25 -7.17
N VAL A 104 -21.02 -23.22 -8.02
CA VAL A 104 -22.27 -22.52 -7.75
C VAL A 104 -23.30 -23.52 -7.26
N ILE A 105 -23.95 -23.22 -6.16
CA ILE A 105 -24.98 -24.08 -5.55
C ILE A 105 -26.33 -23.37 -5.56
N PHE A 106 -27.40 -24.14 -5.73
CA PHE A 106 -28.77 -23.65 -5.90
C PHE A 106 -29.70 -24.32 -4.89
N PRO A 107 -29.63 -23.95 -3.60
CA PRO A 107 -30.50 -24.50 -2.58
C PRO A 107 -31.97 -24.13 -2.83
N GLU A 108 -32.87 -25.00 -2.40
CA GLU A 108 -34.33 -24.85 -2.53
C GLU A 108 -35.04 -24.70 -1.17
N SER A 109 -34.30 -24.90 -0.07
CA SER A 109 -34.84 -24.78 1.30
C SER A 109 -33.79 -24.26 2.27
N GLU A 110 -34.25 -23.67 3.38
CA GLU A 110 -33.39 -23.20 4.47
C GLU A 110 -32.59 -24.35 5.11
N GLN A 111 -33.14 -25.56 5.12
CA GLN A 111 -32.45 -26.76 5.61
C GLN A 111 -31.25 -27.11 4.75
N GLN A 112 -31.38 -27.00 3.42
CA GLN A 112 -30.25 -27.20 2.50
C GLN A 112 -29.16 -26.13 2.70
N ILE A 113 -29.55 -24.87 2.88
CA ILE A 113 -28.59 -23.80 3.20
C ILE A 113 -27.83 -24.14 4.48
N THR A 114 -28.55 -24.50 5.55
CA THR A 114 -27.95 -24.88 6.84
C THR A 114 -26.97 -26.04 6.69
N ALA A 115 -27.36 -27.09 5.95
CA ALA A 115 -26.51 -28.27 5.71
C ALA A 115 -25.25 -27.92 4.91
N VAL A 116 -25.37 -27.08 3.88
CA VAL A 116 -24.22 -26.55 3.12
C VAL A 116 -23.30 -25.73 4.01
N LEU A 117 -23.83 -24.84 4.85
CA LEU A 117 -22.98 -24.03 5.73
C LEU A 117 -22.18 -24.92 6.70
N LYS A 118 -22.81 -25.95 7.27
CA LYS A 118 -22.12 -26.94 8.11
C LYS A 118 -21.07 -27.73 7.34
N TRP A 119 -21.39 -28.16 6.12
CA TRP A 119 -20.43 -28.83 5.22
C TRP A 119 -19.23 -27.92 4.92
N SER A 120 -19.48 -26.63 4.69
CA SER A 120 -18.46 -25.62 4.42
C SER A 120 -17.54 -25.38 5.62
N VAL A 121 -18.05 -25.39 6.86
CA VAL A 121 -17.22 -25.34 8.06
C VAL A 121 -16.28 -26.55 8.11
N GLN A 122 -16.83 -27.77 7.93
CA GLN A 122 -16.06 -29.02 7.98
C GLN A 122 -14.97 -29.07 6.89
N ASN A 123 -15.29 -28.61 5.69
CA ASN A 123 -14.39 -28.65 4.53
C ASN A 123 -13.55 -27.38 4.37
N LYS A 124 -13.76 -26.36 5.21
CA LYS A 124 -13.13 -25.03 5.16
C LYS A 124 -13.37 -24.29 3.84
N PHE A 125 -14.62 -24.20 3.39
CA PHE A 125 -15.00 -23.43 2.21
C PHE A 125 -15.66 -22.10 2.61
N ALA A 126 -15.28 -21.02 1.94
CA ALA A 126 -16.03 -19.77 1.99
C ALA A 126 -17.38 -19.95 1.28
N VAL A 127 -18.42 -19.29 1.77
CA VAL A 127 -19.74 -19.24 1.14
C VAL A 127 -20.09 -17.80 0.84
N VAL A 128 -20.21 -17.48 -0.45
CA VAL A 128 -20.58 -16.13 -0.93
C VAL A 128 -22.05 -16.15 -1.37
N PRO A 129 -22.97 -15.46 -0.68
CA PRO A 129 -24.33 -15.32 -1.15
C PRO A 129 -24.37 -14.47 -2.43
N TYR A 130 -25.11 -14.95 -3.42
CA TYR A 130 -25.21 -14.31 -4.72
C TYR A 130 -26.66 -14.34 -5.19
N ALA A 131 -27.26 -13.17 -5.34
CA ALA A 131 -28.61 -13.02 -5.86
C ALA A 131 -28.55 -12.44 -7.28
N GLY A 132 -28.86 -11.15 -7.43
CA GLY A 132 -28.82 -10.47 -8.73
C GLY A 132 -27.42 -10.14 -9.27
N GLY A 133 -26.37 -10.27 -8.44
CA GLY A 133 -25.00 -9.97 -8.86
C GLY A 133 -24.69 -8.50 -9.15
N THR A 134 -25.56 -7.57 -8.76
CA THR A 134 -25.50 -6.15 -9.16
C THR A 134 -24.63 -5.26 -8.26
N SER A 135 -23.93 -5.84 -7.28
CA SER A 135 -23.08 -5.08 -6.35
C SER A 135 -22.00 -4.27 -7.08
N VAL A 136 -21.84 -3.01 -6.71
CA VAL A 136 -20.84 -2.08 -7.28
C VAL A 136 -19.66 -1.78 -6.35
N VAL A 137 -19.51 -2.55 -5.27
CA VAL A 137 -18.45 -2.38 -4.25
C VAL A 137 -17.70 -3.67 -3.93
N GLY A 138 -17.78 -4.68 -4.81
CA GLY A 138 -17.18 -6.01 -4.57
C GLY A 138 -17.86 -6.84 -3.49
N GLY A 139 -19.12 -6.54 -3.13
CA GLY A 139 -19.90 -7.23 -2.10
C GLY A 139 -20.23 -8.70 -2.42
N VAL A 140 -20.28 -9.07 -3.71
CA VAL A 140 -20.55 -10.45 -4.17
C VAL A 140 -19.35 -11.08 -4.89
N GLY A 141 -18.21 -10.37 -4.96
CA GLY A 141 -17.00 -10.89 -5.60
C GLY A 141 -16.47 -12.10 -4.83
N ALA A 142 -16.15 -13.18 -5.54
CA ALA A 142 -15.63 -14.40 -4.95
C ALA A 142 -14.35 -14.09 -4.15
N TYR A 143 -14.29 -14.60 -2.92
CA TYR A 143 -13.13 -14.44 -2.06
C TYR A 143 -13.13 -15.52 -0.97
N LYS A 144 -11.93 -15.92 -0.57
CA LYS A 144 -11.68 -16.75 0.60
C LYS A 144 -10.51 -16.18 1.41
N ASP A 145 -10.56 -16.38 2.71
CA ASP A 145 -9.42 -16.20 3.60
C ASP A 145 -8.30 -17.23 3.26
N PRO A 146 -7.02 -16.94 3.51
CA PRO A 146 -5.94 -17.91 3.31
C PRO A 146 -6.14 -19.24 4.04
N SER A 147 -6.83 -19.25 5.19
CA SER A 147 -7.13 -20.47 5.96
C SER A 147 -8.14 -21.41 5.30
N GLN A 148 -8.90 -20.92 4.32
CA GLN A 148 -9.96 -21.66 3.62
C GLN A 148 -9.41 -22.35 2.36
N LYS A 149 -9.95 -23.53 2.04
CA LYS A 149 -9.53 -24.33 0.88
C LYS A 149 -10.11 -23.79 -0.42
N GLY A 150 -11.41 -23.53 -0.46
CA GLY A 150 -12.14 -23.10 -1.65
C GLY A 150 -13.30 -22.14 -1.38
N ILE A 151 -14.09 -21.85 -2.41
CA ILE A 151 -15.20 -20.90 -2.41
C ILE A 151 -16.43 -21.56 -3.05
N LEU A 152 -17.55 -21.58 -2.34
CA LEU A 152 -18.87 -21.85 -2.90
C LEU A 152 -19.63 -20.54 -3.08
N THR A 153 -20.21 -20.33 -4.25
CA THR A 153 -21.20 -19.27 -4.44
C THR A 153 -22.60 -19.84 -4.24
N LEU A 154 -23.33 -19.32 -3.26
CA LEU A 154 -24.70 -19.72 -2.94
C LEU A 154 -25.68 -18.83 -3.70
N SER A 155 -26.31 -19.39 -4.73
CA SER A 155 -27.28 -18.69 -5.56
C SER A 155 -28.65 -18.63 -4.90
N MET A 156 -29.23 -17.44 -4.83
CA MET A 156 -30.60 -17.22 -4.33
C MET A 156 -31.67 -17.37 -5.42
N ALA A 157 -31.29 -17.79 -6.64
CA ALA A 157 -32.19 -17.82 -7.80
C ALA A 157 -33.45 -18.69 -7.61
N ARG A 158 -33.41 -19.70 -6.74
CA ARG A 158 -34.56 -20.58 -6.43
C ARG A 158 -35.44 -20.09 -5.29
N PHE A 159 -35.00 -19.07 -4.55
CA PHE A 159 -35.79 -18.38 -3.54
C PHE A 159 -36.56 -17.21 -4.19
N ASN A 160 -37.29 -17.48 -5.27
CA ASN A 160 -37.90 -16.45 -6.14
C ASN A 160 -39.44 -16.42 -6.09
N GLN A 161 -40.03 -16.84 -4.98
CA GLN A 161 -41.48 -16.94 -4.82
C GLN A 161 -42.03 -15.76 -4.01
N ILE A 162 -43.18 -15.24 -4.44
CA ILE A 162 -44.06 -14.42 -3.60
C ILE A 162 -44.93 -15.40 -2.81
N ILE A 163 -44.88 -15.30 -1.49
CA ILE A 163 -45.55 -16.24 -0.58
C ILE A 163 -46.99 -15.81 -0.37
N GLU A 164 -47.19 -14.54 -0.01
CA GLU A 164 -48.50 -13.99 0.32
C GLU A 164 -48.52 -12.48 0.09
N ILE A 165 -49.65 -11.96 -0.40
CA ILE A 165 -49.95 -10.52 -0.50
C ILE A 165 -51.16 -10.25 0.38
N ASP A 166 -50.95 -9.58 1.50
CA ASP A 166 -52.00 -9.14 2.42
C ASP A 166 -52.44 -7.71 2.06
N LYS A 167 -53.56 -7.60 1.35
CA LYS A 167 -54.11 -6.31 0.91
C LYS A 167 -54.67 -5.49 2.07
N ASP A 168 -55.19 -6.15 3.12
CA ASP A 168 -55.81 -5.47 4.26
C ASP A 168 -54.73 -4.94 5.22
N GLY A 169 -53.69 -5.75 5.48
CA GLY A 169 -52.53 -5.35 6.27
C GLY A 169 -51.51 -4.49 5.52
N LEU A 170 -51.59 -4.43 4.19
CA LEU A 170 -50.61 -3.80 3.30
C LEU A 170 -49.20 -4.38 3.47
N PHE A 171 -49.11 -5.71 3.38
CA PHE A 171 -47.85 -6.44 3.45
C PHE A 171 -47.67 -7.41 2.27
N VAL A 172 -46.42 -7.70 1.94
CA VAL A 172 -46.05 -8.84 1.11
C VAL A 172 -45.02 -9.69 1.84
N ASP A 173 -45.27 -10.99 1.94
CA ASP A 173 -44.28 -11.99 2.31
C ASP A 173 -43.64 -12.57 1.05
N VAL A 174 -42.32 -12.47 0.97
CA VAL A 174 -41.58 -12.76 -0.26
C VAL A 174 -40.26 -13.44 0.04
N ARG A 175 -39.86 -14.37 -0.83
CA ARG A 175 -38.53 -14.98 -0.78
C ARG A 175 -37.45 -14.00 -1.27
N ALA A 176 -36.27 -14.11 -0.70
CA ALA A 176 -35.20 -13.12 -0.87
C ALA A 176 -34.62 -13.01 -2.30
N GLY A 177 -34.79 -14.03 -3.14
CA GLY A 177 -34.34 -14.04 -4.54
C GLY A 177 -35.32 -13.44 -5.54
N VAL A 178 -36.49 -12.93 -5.12
CA VAL A 178 -37.45 -12.28 -6.04
C VAL A 178 -36.85 -11.00 -6.62
N PHE A 179 -36.91 -10.87 -7.94
CA PHE A 179 -36.47 -9.69 -8.68
C PHE A 179 -37.50 -8.55 -8.59
N GLY A 180 -37.01 -7.31 -8.69
CA GLY A 180 -37.87 -6.13 -8.61
C GLY A 180 -39.04 -6.10 -9.61
N PRO A 181 -38.82 -6.36 -10.91
CA PRO A 181 -39.89 -6.38 -11.90
C PRO A 181 -40.98 -7.41 -11.58
N ASP A 182 -40.60 -8.60 -11.12
CA ASP A 182 -41.53 -9.68 -10.79
C ASP A 182 -42.38 -9.31 -9.58
N LEU A 183 -41.76 -8.71 -8.55
CA LEU A 183 -42.47 -8.23 -7.37
C LEU A 183 -43.47 -7.12 -7.72
N GLU A 184 -43.02 -6.06 -8.38
CA GLU A 184 -43.90 -4.92 -8.72
C GLU A 184 -45.02 -5.34 -9.68
N LYS A 185 -44.74 -6.23 -10.64
CA LYS A 185 -45.78 -6.77 -11.53
C LYS A 185 -46.90 -7.46 -10.75
N ALA A 186 -46.55 -8.32 -9.79
CA ALA A 186 -47.52 -9.01 -8.95
C ALA A 186 -48.31 -8.03 -8.06
N LEU A 187 -47.64 -7.02 -7.47
CA LEU A 187 -48.30 -6.04 -6.61
C LEU A 187 -49.30 -5.15 -7.36
N VAL A 188 -49.00 -4.78 -8.62
CA VAL A 188 -49.88 -3.96 -9.46
C VAL A 188 -51.23 -4.63 -9.72
N GLU A 189 -51.28 -5.97 -9.84
CA GLU A 189 -52.53 -6.72 -10.00
C GLU A 189 -53.47 -6.55 -8.79
N HIS A 190 -52.92 -6.23 -7.62
CA HIS A 190 -53.66 -5.95 -6.39
C HIS A 190 -53.86 -4.45 -6.12
N GLU A 191 -53.51 -3.58 -7.07
CA GLU A 191 -53.50 -2.11 -6.92
C GLU A 191 -52.55 -1.62 -5.82
N LEU A 192 -51.44 -2.32 -5.62
CA LEU A 192 -50.41 -2.01 -4.63
C LEU A 192 -49.06 -1.76 -5.32
N THR A 193 -48.11 -1.22 -4.56
CA THR A 193 -46.71 -1.05 -4.98
C THR A 193 -45.81 -1.10 -3.75
N LEU A 194 -44.58 -1.58 -3.91
CA LEU A 194 -43.55 -1.41 -2.91
C LEU A 194 -42.94 0.00 -3.02
N GLY A 195 -42.81 0.51 -4.25
CA GLY A 195 -42.27 1.84 -4.52
C GLY A 195 -40.74 1.89 -4.53
N HIS A 196 -40.07 0.73 -4.52
CA HIS A 196 -38.61 0.61 -4.44
C HIS A 196 -37.99 0.34 -5.80
N PHE A 197 -37.56 1.41 -6.47
CA PHE A 197 -37.01 1.35 -7.84
C PHE A 197 -35.54 1.80 -7.88
N PRO A 198 -34.57 0.98 -7.41
CA PRO A 198 -33.14 1.30 -7.54
C PRO A 198 -32.73 1.33 -9.03
N GLU A 199 -31.59 1.93 -9.38
CA GLU A 199 -31.13 1.93 -10.78
C GLU A 199 -30.87 0.51 -11.31
N SER A 200 -30.56 -0.42 -10.41
CA SER A 200 -30.39 -1.85 -10.69
C SER A 200 -31.70 -2.65 -10.64
N PHE A 201 -32.88 -2.00 -10.61
CA PHE A 201 -34.19 -2.63 -10.40
C PHE A 201 -34.40 -3.91 -11.23
N GLU A 202 -34.09 -3.86 -12.54
CA GLU A 202 -34.31 -4.96 -13.48
C GLU A 202 -33.57 -6.26 -13.11
N PHE A 203 -32.45 -6.17 -12.40
CA PHE A 203 -31.56 -7.30 -12.12
C PHE A 203 -31.19 -7.43 -10.64
N SER A 204 -31.82 -6.67 -9.75
CA SER A 204 -31.61 -6.76 -8.30
C SER A 204 -32.82 -7.39 -7.62
N THR A 205 -32.57 -7.95 -6.43
CA THR A 205 -33.53 -8.79 -5.70
C THR A 205 -33.79 -8.23 -4.31
N VAL A 206 -34.90 -8.64 -3.71
CA VAL A 206 -35.31 -8.24 -2.35
C VAL A 206 -34.20 -8.47 -1.31
N GLY A 207 -33.59 -9.65 -1.30
CA GLY A 207 -32.51 -10.01 -0.38
C GLY A 207 -31.26 -9.16 -0.60
N GLY A 208 -30.92 -8.89 -1.87
CA GLY A 208 -29.83 -7.98 -2.22
C GLY A 208 -30.08 -6.56 -1.70
N TRP A 209 -31.30 -6.04 -1.86
CA TRP A 209 -31.69 -4.72 -1.37
C TRP A 209 -31.49 -4.59 0.15
N ILE A 210 -31.97 -5.60 0.89
CA ILE A 210 -31.88 -5.66 2.35
C ILE A 210 -30.41 -5.78 2.78
N ALA A 211 -29.65 -6.67 2.14
CA ALA A 211 -28.25 -6.90 2.46
C ALA A 211 -27.36 -5.66 2.26
N THR A 212 -27.71 -4.74 1.37
CA THR A 212 -26.89 -3.55 1.03
C THR A 212 -27.47 -2.21 1.47
N ARG A 213 -28.62 -2.19 2.17
CA ARG A 213 -29.37 -0.95 2.49
C ARG A 213 -29.68 -0.08 1.28
N SER A 214 -30.10 -0.72 0.19
CA SER A 214 -30.32 -0.04 -1.09
C SER A 214 -31.38 1.08 -1.01
N ALA A 215 -31.29 2.06 -1.90
CA ALA A 215 -32.25 3.15 -2.06
C ALA A 215 -32.89 3.13 -3.44
N GLY A 216 -34.21 3.32 -3.51
CA GLY A 216 -34.95 3.49 -4.75
C GLY A 216 -35.02 4.95 -5.20
N GLN A 217 -35.14 5.21 -6.50
CA GLN A 217 -35.23 6.58 -7.06
C GLN A 217 -36.47 7.37 -6.61
N GLN A 218 -37.43 6.68 -5.97
CA GLN A 218 -38.64 7.26 -5.37
C GLN A 218 -38.61 7.26 -3.83
N SER A 219 -37.45 7.04 -3.21
CA SER A 219 -37.33 6.83 -1.75
C SER A 219 -37.77 8.03 -0.90
N THR A 220 -37.80 9.24 -1.46
CA THR A 220 -38.27 10.43 -0.75
C THR A 220 -39.73 10.30 -0.31
N LEU A 221 -40.56 9.59 -1.08
CA LEU A 221 -41.96 9.32 -0.73
C LEU A 221 -42.16 7.94 -0.09
N TYR A 222 -41.56 6.89 -0.66
CA TYR A 222 -41.84 5.52 -0.26
C TYR A 222 -40.92 4.98 0.85
N GLY A 223 -39.85 5.71 1.19
CA GLY A 223 -38.80 5.25 2.10
C GLY A 223 -37.70 4.45 1.39
N LYS A 224 -36.65 4.12 2.13
CA LYS A 224 -35.64 3.15 1.70
C LYS A 224 -36.03 1.74 2.14
N ILE A 225 -35.21 0.75 1.78
CA ILE A 225 -35.49 -0.65 2.12
C ILE A 225 -35.61 -0.88 3.63
N GLU A 226 -34.81 -0.17 4.45
CA GLU A 226 -34.88 -0.26 5.91
C GLU A 226 -36.23 0.21 6.49
N ASP A 227 -36.95 1.08 5.79
CA ASP A 227 -38.27 1.57 6.20
C ASP A 227 -39.38 0.59 5.79
N MET A 228 -39.12 -0.23 4.77
CA MET A 228 -40.06 -1.18 4.19
C MET A 228 -40.05 -2.52 4.91
N VAL A 229 -38.92 -2.94 5.48
CA VAL A 229 -38.76 -4.25 6.12
C VAL A 229 -39.50 -4.32 7.45
N GLU A 230 -40.44 -5.26 7.55
CA GLU A 230 -41.21 -5.53 8.77
C GLU A 230 -40.74 -6.79 9.49
N ALA A 231 -40.34 -7.82 8.74
CA ALA A 231 -39.79 -9.07 9.28
C ALA A 231 -38.77 -9.68 8.32
N LEU A 232 -37.84 -10.47 8.85
CA LEU A 232 -36.80 -11.18 8.11
C LEU A 232 -36.67 -12.61 8.61
N LYS A 233 -36.34 -13.52 7.71
CA LYS A 233 -35.81 -14.84 8.04
C LYS A 233 -34.39 -14.96 7.51
N ILE A 234 -33.45 -15.35 8.37
CA ILE A 234 -32.06 -15.58 8.00
C ILE A 234 -31.62 -17.00 8.37
N VAL A 235 -30.62 -17.50 7.65
CA VAL A 235 -29.95 -18.76 7.94
C VAL A 235 -28.48 -18.48 8.27
N THR A 236 -28.04 -18.97 9.42
CA THR A 236 -26.63 -18.96 9.85
C THR A 236 -26.09 -20.39 9.88
N THR A 237 -24.83 -20.59 10.31
CA THR A 237 -24.25 -21.93 10.51
C THR A 237 -25.06 -22.79 11.49
N ASP A 238 -25.60 -22.17 12.53
CA ASP A 238 -26.14 -22.87 13.69
C ASP A 238 -27.67 -22.84 13.77
N ALA A 239 -28.33 -21.85 13.14
CA ALA A 239 -29.75 -21.63 13.29
C ALA A 239 -30.43 -21.04 12.06
N ILE A 240 -31.72 -21.33 11.94
CA ILE A 240 -32.67 -20.53 11.14
C ILE A 240 -33.33 -19.56 12.13
N ILE A 241 -33.21 -18.25 11.86
CA ILE A 241 -33.63 -17.21 12.78
C ILE A 241 -34.77 -16.41 12.14
N ASP A 242 -35.93 -16.42 12.79
CA ASP A 242 -37.08 -15.58 12.47
C ASP A 242 -37.00 -14.28 13.27
N ILE A 243 -36.93 -13.16 12.57
CA ILE A 243 -36.82 -11.82 13.13
C ILE A 243 -38.09 -11.06 12.81
N SER A 244 -38.93 -10.84 13.82
CA SER A 244 -40.14 -10.02 13.72
C SER A 244 -40.36 -9.25 15.02
N SER A 245 -40.90 -8.05 14.91
CA SER A 245 -41.22 -7.18 16.05
C SER A 245 -42.71 -6.85 16.16
N GLY A 246 -43.56 -7.39 15.27
CA GLY A 246 -44.86 -6.79 15.00
C GLY A 246 -44.74 -5.32 14.56
N PRO A 247 -45.87 -4.57 14.47
CA PRO A 247 -45.90 -3.22 13.89
C PRO A 247 -45.04 -2.21 14.65
N ALA A 248 -44.85 -2.42 15.96
CA ALA A 248 -43.92 -1.68 16.81
C ALA A 248 -43.64 -2.50 18.08
N ALA A 249 -42.39 -2.55 18.52
CA ALA A 249 -41.99 -3.17 19.79
C ALA A 249 -40.90 -2.36 20.49
N ALA A 250 -40.91 -2.40 21.83
CA ALA A 250 -39.91 -1.80 22.70
C ALA A 250 -39.22 -2.87 23.57
N ASN A 251 -38.81 -3.96 22.94
CA ASN A 251 -38.24 -5.16 23.59
C ASN A 251 -36.72 -5.28 23.43
N GLY A 252 -36.01 -4.15 23.30
CA GLY A 252 -34.57 -4.08 23.11
C GLY A 252 -34.17 -3.55 21.73
N PRO A 253 -32.90 -3.69 21.33
CA PRO A 253 -32.43 -3.30 20.00
C PRO A 253 -33.18 -4.04 18.88
N ASP A 254 -33.54 -3.33 17.81
CA ASP A 254 -34.20 -3.93 16.66
C ASP A 254 -33.22 -4.81 15.86
N LEU A 255 -33.35 -6.13 16.01
CA LEU A 255 -32.50 -7.09 15.34
C LEU A 255 -32.57 -7.01 13.80
N LYS A 256 -33.65 -6.46 13.23
CA LYS A 256 -33.74 -6.22 11.78
C LYS A 256 -32.60 -5.32 11.31
N GLN A 257 -32.28 -4.28 12.10
CA GLN A 257 -31.21 -3.33 11.77
C GLN A 257 -29.81 -3.93 11.86
N LEU A 258 -29.63 -5.08 12.53
CA LEU A 258 -28.35 -5.80 12.51
C LEU A 258 -28.13 -6.50 11.17
N VAL A 259 -29.21 -7.02 10.55
CA VAL A 259 -29.16 -7.77 9.30
C VAL A 259 -29.17 -6.84 8.08
N ILE A 260 -29.95 -5.76 8.13
CA ILE A 260 -30.06 -4.77 7.05
C ILE A 260 -28.72 -4.03 6.88
N GLY A 261 -28.02 -4.29 5.78
CA GLY A 261 -26.66 -3.80 5.54
C GLY A 261 -25.53 -4.75 5.95
N SER A 262 -25.85 -5.99 6.35
CA SER A 262 -24.84 -6.98 6.73
C SER A 262 -24.04 -7.53 5.55
N GLU A 263 -24.46 -7.27 4.30
CA GLU A 263 -23.81 -7.74 3.07
C GLU A 263 -23.55 -9.27 3.06
N GLY A 264 -24.43 -10.05 3.70
CA GLY A 264 -24.32 -11.50 3.78
C GLY A 264 -23.25 -12.00 4.76
N THR A 265 -22.71 -11.13 5.62
CA THR A 265 -21.66 -11.49 6.60
C THR A 265 -22.23 -12.05 7.90
N PHE A 266 -23.50 -11.79 8.21
CA PHE A 266 -24.18 -12.27 9.43
C PHE A 266 -25.19 -13.39 9.17
N GLY A 267 -25.36 -13.81 7.92
CA GLY A 267 -26.35 -14.83 7.54
C GLY A 267 -26.83 -14.68 6.10
N ILE A 268 -27.53 -15.72 5.63
CA ILE A 268 -28.20 -15.75 4.33
C ILE A 268 -29.66 -15.35 4.55
N ILE A 269 -30.08 -14.22 3.98
CA ILE A 269 -31.49 -13.78 4.04
C ILE A 269 -32.30 -14.66 3.08
N THR A 270 -33.36 -15.30 3.57
CA THR A 270 -34.17 -16.24 2.77
C THR A 270 -35.61 -15.77 2.54
N GLN A 271 -36.14 -14.95 3.43
CA GLN A 271 -37.49 -14.39 3.36
C GLN A 271 -37.55 -13.01 4.00
N ALA A 272 -38.44 -12.15 3.50
CA ALA A 272 -38.77 -10.87 4.10
C ALA A 272 -40.28 -10.62 4.05
N ARG A 273 -40.79 -9.90 5.05
CA ARG A 273 -42.09 -9.23 5.01
C ARG A 273 -41.87 -7.75 4.76
N LEU A 274 -42.50 -7.20 3.74
CA LEU A 274 -42.33 -5.80 3.32
C LEU A 274 -43.64 -5.03 3.37
N LYS A 275 -43.58 -3.76 3.80
CA LYS A 275 -44.69 -2.81 3.81
C LYS A 275 -45.02 -2.33 2.41
N LEU A 276 -46.30 -2.32 2.07
CA LEU A 276 -46.83 -1.89 0.79
C LEU A 276 -47.51 -0.53 0.88
N LYS A 277 -47.72 0.08 -0.28
CA LYS A 277 -48.54 1.28 -0.46
C LYS A 277 -49.57 1.05 -1.57
N PRO A 278 -50.70 1.79 -1.55
CA PRO A 278 -51.59 1.84 -2.69
C PRO A 278 -50.87 2.29 -3.96
N HIS A 279 -51.17 1.66 -5.08
CA HIS A 279 -50.65 2.07 -6.36
C HIS A 279 -51.13 3.51 -6.67
N PRO A 280 -50.25 4.43 -7.09
CA PRO A 280 -50.59 5.84 -7.22
C PRO A 280 -51.61 6.10 -8.34
N ALA A 281 -52.70 6.80 -8.00
CA ALA A 281 -53.75 7.19 -8.94
C ALA A 281 -53.33 8.31 -9.91
N LYS A 282 -52.27 9.06 -9.58
CA LYS A 282 -51.71 10.12 -10.41
C LYS A 282 -50.18 10.16 -10.30
N LYS A 283 -49.52 10.35 -11.44
CA LYS A 283 -48.08 10.61 -11.54
C LYS A 283 -47.85 11.90 -12.36
N ILE A 284 -47.06 12.83 -11.84
CA ILE A 284 -46.66 14.06 -12.55
C ILE A 284 -45.15 14.18 -12.48
N TYR A 285 -44.50 14.30 -13.63
CA TYR A 285 -43.06 14.59 -13.72
C TYR A 285 -42.80 15.85 -14.54
N ARG A 286 -41.89 16.70 -14.06
CA ARG A 286 -41.55 18.00 -14.67
C ARG A 286 -40.08 18.33 -14.47
N THR A 287 -39.54 19.17 -15.35
CA THR A 287 -38.13 19.59 -15.29
C THR A 287 -37.94 21.09 -15.44
N TRP A 288 -36.86 21.59 -14.83
CA TRP A 288 -36.43 22.98 -14.87
C TRP A 288 -34.91 23.08 -15.01
N LEU A 289 -34.44 24.21 -15.53
CA LEU A 289 -33.09 24.69 -15.27
C LEU A 289 -33.10 25.60 -14.06
N VAL A 290 -32.05 25.51 -13.25
CA VAL A 290 -31.72 26.44 -12.17
C VAL A 290 -30.42 27.14 -12.56
N ASP A 291 -30.23 28.39 -12.15
CA ASP A 291 -29.08 29.20 -12.54
C ASP A 291 -27.75 28.77 -11.90
N SER A 292 -27.78 28.07 -10.77
CA SER A 292 -26.61 27.44 -10.15
C SER A 292 -26.95 26.18 -9.36
N PHE A 293 -25.94 25.34 -9.10
CA PHE A 293 -26.08 24.16 -8.23
C PHE A 293 -26.46 24.56 -6.79
N ASP A 294 -25.86 25.61 -6.24
CA ASP A 294 -26.17 26.08 -4.88
C ASP A 294 -27.59 26.63 -4.73
N ASN A 295 -28.08 27.38 -5.72
CA ASN A 295 -29.48 27.83 -5.72
C ASN A 295 -30.44 26.64 -5.84
N GLY A 296 -30.10 25.66 -6.67
CA GLY A 296 -30.85 24.40 -6.75
C GLY A 296 -30.86 23.66 -5.41
N LYS A 297 -29.71 23.54 -4.74
CA LYS A 297 -29.58 22.94 -3.41
C LYS A 297 -30.46 23.64 -2.37
N ASN A 298 -30.46 24.97 -2.35
CA ASN A 298 -31.29 25.75 -1.43
C ASN A 298 -32.79 25.55 -1.70
N LEU A 299 -33.19 25.51 -2.97
CA LEU A 299 -34.56 25.16 -3.37
C LEU A 299 -34.94 23.76 -2.86
N LEU A 300 -34.09 22.76 -3.05
CA LEU A 300 -34.35 21.39 -2.59
C LEU A 300 -34.48 21.31 -1.07
N LYS A 301 -33.59 21.99 -0.35
CA LYS A 301 -33.66 22.11 1.11
C LYS A 301 -34.98 22.71 1.55
N GLU A 302 -35.41 23.82 0.97
CA GLU A 302 -36.68 24.47 1.30
C GLU A 302 -37.88 23.56 1.02
N VAL A 303 -37.87 22.85 -0.11
CA VAL A 303 -38.89 21.84 -0.44
C VAL A 303 -38.93 20.74 0.63
N MET A 304 -37.78 20.17 1.00
CA MET A 304 -37.71 19.08 1.99
C MET A 304 -38.02 19.52 3.43
N GLN A 305 -37.93 20.81 3.72
CA GLN A 305 -38.29 21.41 5.02
C GLN A 305 -39.72 21.97 5.04
N SER A 306 -40.44 21.82 3.92
CA SER A 306 -41.85 22.18 3.80
C SER A 306 -42.76 20.95 3.93
N GLU A 307 -44.06 21.14 3.71
CA GLU A 307 -45.04 20.04 3.68
C GLU A 307 -45.02 19.23 2.37
N VAL A 308 -44.20 19.61 1.39
CA VAL A 308 -44.10 18.96 0.08
C VAL A 308 -43.30 17.65 0.20
N LYS A 309 -43.85 16.55 -0.33
CA LYS A 309 -43.25 15.21 -0.30
C LYS A 309 -43.20 14.60 -1.70
N PRO A 310 -42.23 15.01 -2.53
CA PRO A 310 -42.09 14.47 -3.87
C PRO A 310 -41.68 13.00 -3.83
N ALA A 311 -42.10 12.22 -4.82
CA ALA A 311 -41.59 10.87 -5.03
C ALA A 311 -40.14 10.92 -5.47
N THR A 312 -39.83 11.73 -6.49
CA THR A 312 -38.48 11.91 -7.01
C THR A 312 -38.15 13.39 -7.07
N LEU A 313 -36.97 13.76 -6.60
CA LEU A 313 -36.46 15.11 -6.76
C LEU A 313 -34.94 15.06 -6.88
N ARG A 314 -34.40 15.46 -8.03
CA ARG A 314 -32.97 15.34 -8.36
C ARG A 314 -32.43 16.63 -8.95
N LEU A 315 -31.20 16.97 -8.59
CA LEU A 315 -30.50 18.14 -9.10
C LEU A 315 -29.12 17.76 -9.62
N SER A 316 -28.96 17.88 -10.92
CA SER A 316 -27.72 17.65 -11.65
C SER A 316 -26.91 18.94 -11.77
N ASP A 317 -25.62 18.86 -11.51
CA ASP A 317 -24.68 19.98 -11.69
C ASP A 317 -24.53 20.37 -13.17
N ALA A 318 -23.71 21.39 -13.43
CA ALA A 318 -23.54 21.90 -14.78
C ALA A 318 -22.92 20.89 -15.74
N GLU A 319 -21.99 20.07 -15.26
CA GLU A 319 -21.30 19.07 -16.08
C GLU A 319 -22.21 17.88 -16.39
N GLU A 320 -22.99 17.41 -15.42
CA GLU A 320 -23.98 16.37 -15.66
C GLU A 320 -25.14 16.89 -16.53
N THR A 321 -25.53 18.16 -16.37
CA THR A 321 -26.51 18.80 -17.26
C THR A 321 -26.02 18.77 -18.71
N ARG A 322 -24.76 19.10 -18.95
CA ARG A 322 -24.12 19.00 -20.28
C ARG A 322 -24.10 17.57 -20.79
N PHE A 323 -23.76 16.61 -19.93
CA PHE A 323 -23.78 15.18 -20.24
C PHE A 323 -25.19 14.71 -20.66
N ILE A 324 -26.23 15.02 -19.88
CA ILE A 324 -27.64 14.69 -20.18
C ILE A 324 -28.06 15.29 -21.52
N LEU A 325 -27.70 16.55 -21.80
CA LEU A 325 -28.01 17.20 -23.07
C LEU A 325 -27.26 16.58 -24.26
N SER A 326 -26.09 15.97 -24.05
CA SER A 326 -25.37 15.25 -25.11
C SER A 326 -26.01 13.91 -25.48
N LEU A 327 -26.81 13.31 -24.58
CA LEU A 327 -27.47 12.02 -24.76
C LEU A 327 -28.81 12.10 -25.54
N ARG A 328 -29.20 13.29 -26.00
CA ARG A 328 -30.43 13.50 -26.77
C ARG A 328 -30.45 12.65 -28.05
N GLU A 329 -31.53 11.90 -28.25
CA GLU A 329 -31.73 11.12 -29.48
C GLU A 329 -32.19 12.00 -30.65
N LYS A 330 -31.72 11.66 -31.86
CA LYS A 330 -32.23 12.27 -33.09
C LYS A 330 -33.63 11.71 -33.38
N SER A 331 -34.67 12.55 -33.36
CA SER A 331 -36.02 12.09 -33.74
C SER A 331 -36.10 11.81 -35.24
N LYS A 332 -37.04 10.93 -35.63
CA LYS A 332 -37.31 10.60 -37.04
C LYS A 332 -37.67 11.82 -37.91
N THR A 333 -38.14 12.92 -37.31
CA THR A 333 -38.63 14.12 -38.02
C THR A 333 -37.72 15.35 -37.88
N GLY A 334 -36.63 15.30 -37.09
CA GLY A 334 -35.67 16.41 -36.90
C GLY A 334 -36.23 17.64 -36.14
N LEU A 335 -37.54 17.84 -36.13
CA LEU A 335 -38.26 19.00 -35.56
C LEU A 335 -38.05 19.17 -34.05
N THR A 336 -37.93 18.07 -33.31
CA THR A 336 -37.77 18.09 -31.84
C THR A 336 -36.38 18.58 -31.40
N PHE A 337 -35.35 18.34 -32.21
CA PHE A 337 -33.98 18.75 -31.90
C PHE A 337 -33.82 20.28 -32.01
N ALA A 338 -34.31 20.85 -33.11
CA ALA A 338 -34.33 22.30 -33.32
C ALA A 338 -35.18 23.05 -32.29
N LEU A 339 -36.30 22.46 -31.83
CA LEU A 339 -37.12 23.04 -30.77
C LEU A 339 -36.37 23.08 -29.42
N GLN A 340 -35.65 22.00 -29.07
CA GLN A 340 -34.87 21.95 -27.83
C GLN A 340 -33.69 22.93 -27.86
N ASP A 341 -32.98 23.05 -28.98
CA ASP A 341 -31.90 24.04 -29.11
C ASP A 341 -32.44 25.48 -29.00
N ARG A 342 -33.61 25.78 -29.58
CA ARG A 342 -34.29 27.08 -29.38
C ARG A 342 -34.65 27.35 -27.90
N ILE A 343 -35.09 26.32 -27.17
CA ILE A 343 -35.41 26.42 -25.74
C ILE A 343 -34.13 26.71 -24.94
N LEU A 344 -33.02 26.01 -25.22
CA LEU A 344 -31.72 26.23 -24.57
C LEU A 344 -31.17 27.63 -24.89
N SER A 345 -31.16 28.05 -26.16
CA SER A 345 -30.74 29.41 -26.53
C SER A 345 -31.62 30.50 -25.90
N ARG A 346 -32.91 30.22 -25.67
CA ARG A 346 -33.78 31.14 -24.92
C ARG A 346 -33.39 31.17 -23.45
N ALA A 347 -33.08 30.04 -22.83
CA ALA A 347 -32.61 30.01 -21.44
C ALA A 347 -31.29 30.79 -21.30
N GLU A 348 -30.33 30.62 -22.21
CA GLU A 348 -29.07 31.38 -22.24
C GLU A 348 -29.31 32.90 -22.32
N LYS A 349 -30.21 33.33 -23.21
CA LYS A 349 -30.63 34.75 -23.31
C LYS A 349 -31.30 35.28 -22.04
N ASN A 350 -31.90 34.41 -21.22
CA ASN A 350 -32.48 34.76 -19.91
C ASN A 350 -31.46 34.63 -18.75
N GLY A 351 -30.17 34.48 -19.08
CA GLY A 351 -29.08 34.49 -18.11
C GLY A 351 -28.85 33.16 -17.39
N PHE A 352 -29.22 32.03 -18.01
CA PHE A 352 -28.79 30.68 -17.60
C PHE A 352 -27.52 30.32 -18.38
N LYS A 353 -26.34 30.42 -17.75
CA LYS A 353 -25.07 30.29 -18.47
C LYS A 353 -24.60 28.84 -18.52
N SER A 354 -24.11 28.43 -19.69
CA SER A 354 -23.35 27.18 -19.84
C SER A 354 -22.17 27.14 -18.84
N GLY A 355 -21.99 26.00 -18.16
CA GLY A 355 -21.01 25.81 -17.10
C GLY A 355 -21.49 26.16 -15.67
N THR A 356 -22.67 26.76 -15.51
CA THR A 356 -23.26 27.05 -14.19
C THR A 356 -24.68 26.52 -14.01
N MET A 357 -25.45 26.44 -15.09
CA MET A 357 -26.83 25.97 -15.03
C MET A 357 -26.95 24.53 -14.52
N ALA A 358 -27.87 24.29 -13.59
CA ALA A 358 -28.17 22.97 -13.04
C ALA A 358 -29.53 22.46 -13.54
N PHE A 359 -29.67 21.15 -13.69
CA PHE A 359 -30.89 20.51 -14.17
C PHE A 359 -31.68 19.90 -13.01
N LEU A 360 -32.92 20.35 -12.83
CA LEU A 360 -33.84 19.90 -11.79
C LEU A 360 -34.92 18.99 -12.38
N LEU A 361 -35.09 17.81 -11.79
CA LEU A 361 -36.15 16.85 -12.09
C LEU A 361 -37.05 16.66 -10.87
N LEU A 362 -38.36 16.78 -11.05
CA LEU A 362 -39.38 16.53 -10.03
C LEU A 362 -40.34 15.43 -10.49
N GLY A 363 -40.76 14.60 -9.55
CA GLY A 363 -41.82 13.60 -9.68
C GLY A 363 -42.72 13.59 -8.45
N PHE A 364 -44.03 13.73 -8.66
CA PHE A 364 -45.06 13.49 -7.65
C PHE A 364 -45.87 12.26 -8.01
N GLU A 365 -46.13 11.41 -7.02
CA GLU A 365 -46.99 10.23 -7.14
C GLU A 365 -47.94 10.17 -5.94
N GLY A 366 -49.16 9.68 -6.13
CA GLY A 366 -50.12 9.49 -5.05
C GLY A 366 -51.57 9.69 -5.50
N ASP A 367 -52.43 10.07 -4.56
CA ASP A 367 -53.81 10.46 -4.86
C ASP A 367 -53.87 11.73 -5.73
N ARG A 368 -54.92 11.84 -6.56
CA ARG A 368 -55.09 12.96 -7.48
C ARG A 368 -55.13 14.33 -6.77
N THR A 369 -55.82 14.43 -5.64
CA THR A 369 -55.97 15.68 -4.88
C THR A 369 -54.65 16.02 -4.21
N GLN A 370 -54.05 15.06 -3.53
CA GLN A 370 -52.77 15.23 -2.85
C GLN A 370 -51.67 15.68 -3.81
N VAL A 371 -51.54 15.05 -4.98
CA VAL A 371 -50.54 15.41 -6.00
C VAL A 371 -50.78 16.83 -6.52
N ASN A 372 -52.03 17.24 -6.73
CA ASN A 372 -52.33 18.60 -7.19
C ASN A 372 -51.96 19.65 -6.14
N ASP A 373 -52.24 19.40 -4.87
CA ASP A 373 -51.98 20.37 -3.81
C ASP A 373 -50.48 20.48 -3.49
N GLN A 374 -49.76 19.36 -3.48
CA GLN A 374 -48.30 19.36 -3.41
C GLN A 374 -47.66 20.13 -4.57
N LEU A 375 -48.18 19.94 -5.79
CA LEU A 375 -47.69 20.68 -6.95
C LEU A 375 -47.92 22.19 -6.82
N LYS A 376 -49.10 22.63 -6.36
CA LYS A 376 -49.38 24.05 -6.10
C LYS A 376 -48.43 24.63 -5.06
N TYR A 377 -48.13 23.88 -4.01
CA TYR A 377 -47.22 24.33 -2.95
C TYR A 377 -45.78 24.42 -3.45
N PHE A 378 -45.31 23.41 -4.19
CA PHE A 378 -44.02 23.44 -4.87
C PHE A 378 -43.91 24.63 -5.83
N GLU A 379 -44.97 24.92 -6.60
CA GLU A 379 -45.02 26.07 -7.51
C GLU A 379 -44.92 27.42 -6.78
N LYS A 380 -45.29 27.51 -5.50
CA LYS A 380 -45.05 28.71 -4.69
C LYS A 380 -43.57 28.84 -4.31
N ILE A 381 -42.95 27.75 -3.88
CA ILE A 381 -41.53 27.73 -3.48
C ILE A 381 -40.64 28.07 -4.68
N ILE A 382 -40.82 27.36 -5.81
CA ILE A 382 -39.93 27.51 -6.97
C ILE A 382 -39.96 28.91 -7.61
N ARG A 383 -41.03 29.70 -7.40
CA ARG A 383 -41.12 31.08 -7.88
C ARG A 383 -40.14 32.03 -7.19
N SER A 384 -39.67 31.69 -5.99
CA SER A 384 -38.65 32.45 -5.26
C SER A 384 -37.24 32.23 -5.82
N TYR A 385 -37.06 31.27 -6.73
CA TYR A 385 -35.78 30.90 -7.32
C TYR A 385 -35.76 31.22 -8.82
N LYS A 386 -34.58 31.59 -9.34
CA LYS A 386 -34.38 31.83 -10.77
C LYS A 386 -34.38 30.50 -11.52
N THR A 387 -35.53 30.13 -12.08
CA THR A 387 -35.72 28.86 -12.79
C THR A 387 -36.30 29.06 -14.19
N PHE A 388 -36.03 28.09 -15.07
CA PHE A 388 -36.56 28.05 -16.43
C PHE A 388 -37.21 26.69 -16.70
N SER A 389 -38.53 26.66 -16.88
CA SER A 389 -39.26 25.41 -17.09
C SER A 389 -38.93 24.78 -18.45
N LEU A 390 -38.55 23.50 -18.43
CA LEU A 390 -38.36 22.66 -19.62
C LEU A 390 -39.58 21.76 -19.91
N GLY A 391 -40.58 21.78 -19.04
CA GLY A 391 -41.83 21.03 -19.22
C GLY A 391 -41.71 19.56 -18.82
N LYS A 392 -42.57 18.72 -19.42
CA LYS A 392 -42.69 17.29 -19.05
C LYS A 392 -41.84 16.35 -19.89
N SER A 393 -41.52 16.72 -21.14
CA SER A 393 -40.89 15.81 -22.09
C SER A 393 -39.50 15.30 -21.64
N PRO A 394 -38.59 16.14 -21.08
CA PRO A 394 -37.33 15.62 -20.56
C PRO A 394 -37.53 14.67 -19.36
N ALA A 395 -38.52 14.94 -18.52
CA ALA A 395 -38.92 14.08 -17.40
C ALA A 395 -39.45 12.71 -17.88
N GLU A 396 -40.34 12.71 -18.88
CA GLU A 396 -40.88 11.49 -19.51
C GLU A 396 -39.77 10.66 -20.17
N SER A 397 -38.80 11.32 -20.81
CA SER A 397 -37.60 10.67 -21.36
C SER A 397 -36.75 10.04 -20.26
N TRP A 398 -36.48 10.78 -19.18
CA TRP A 398 -35.74 10.23 -18.05
C TRP A 398 -36.42 8.98 -17.48
N LEU A 399 -37.73 9.03 -17.24
CA LEU A 399 -38.50 7.88 -16.73
C LEU A 399 -38.36 6.62 -17.60
N LYS A 400 -38.38 6.80 -18.92
CA LYS A 400 -38.27 5.70 -19.89
C LYS A 400 -36.86 5.10 -19.95
N HIS A 401 -35.82 5.92 -19.75
CA HIS A 401 -34.44 5.54 -20.01
C HIS A 401 -33.57 5.38 -18.75
N ARG A 402 -34.12 5.59 -17.55
CA ARG A 402 -33.39 5.61 -16.27
C ARG A 402 -32.61 4.34 -15.92
N TYR A 403 -32.88 3.20 -16.55
CA TYR A 403 -32.15 1.94 -16.35
C TYR A 403 -31.08 1.66 -17.41
N GLN A 404 -30.87 2.58 -18.37
CA GLN A 404 -29.97 2.35 -19.50
C GLN A 404 -28.51 2.76 -19.25
N ASN A 405 -28.22 3.52 -18.18
CA ASN A 405 -26.88 4.02 -17.90
C ASN A 405 -25.82 2.91 -17.73
N PRO A 406 -26.11 1.79 -17.04
CA PRO A 406 -25.13 0.71 -16.93
C PRO A 406 -24.81 0.03 -18.27
N TYR A 407 -25.74 0.01 -19.23
CA TYR A 407 -25.43 -0.47 -20.59
C TYR A 407 -24.51 0.50 -21.33
N LEU A 408 -24.68 1.82 -21.13
CA LEU A 408 -23.77 2.83 -21.68
C LEU A 408 -22.35 2.69 -21.09
N ARG A 409 -22.22 2.39 -19.79
CA ARG A 409 -20.93 2.13 -19.14
C ARG A 409 -20.14 1.05 -19.88
N ASP A 410 -20.80 -0.05 -20.25
CA ASP A 410 -20.11 -1.16 -20.93
C ASP A 410 -19.63 -0.76 -22.32
N VAL A 411 -20.40 0.04 -23.05
CA VAL A 411 -19.94 0.63 -24.31
C VAL A 411 -18.73 1.53 -24.09
N LEU A 412 -18.73 2.37 -23.05
CA LEU A 412 -17.61 3.25 -22.74
C LEU A 412 -16.34 2.47 -22.34
N LEU A 413 -16.48 1.35 -21.63
CA LEU A 413 -15.38 0.44 -21.30
C LEU A 413 -14.71 -0.15 -22.55
N ASP A 414 -15.49 -0.38 -23.62
CA ASP A 414 -14.95 -0.81 -24.92
C ASP A 414 -14.04 0.25 -25.56
N TYR A 415 -14.19 1.53 -25.20
CA TYR A 415 -13.33 2.63 -25.64
C TYR A 415 -12.20 2.96 -24.64
N ASN A 416 -11.92 2.09 -23.68
CA ASN A 416 -10.96 2.34 -22.59
C ASN A 416 -11.29 3.57 -21.74
N ILE A 417 -12.59 3.88 -21.62
CA ILE A 417 -13.06 4.95 -20.74
C ILE A 417 -13.45 4.30 -19.42
N MET A 418 -12.72 4.64 -18.37
CA MET A 418 -13.12 4.33 -17.00
C MET A 418 -14.43 5.06 -16.70
N VAL A 419 -15.39 4.32 -16.18
CA VAL A 419 -16.65 4.84 -15.66
C VAL A 419 -16.85 4.25 -14.29
N ASP A 420 -16.74 5.08 -13.25
CA ASP A 420 -17.03 4.69 -11.88
C ASP A 420 -17.92 5.74 -11.21
N THR A 421 -18.55 5.33 -10.12
CA THR A 421 -19.46 6.16 -9.34
C THR A 421 -19.06 6.17 -7.87
N LEU A 422 -19.28 7.31 -7.22
CA LEU A 422 -19.06 7.52 -5.79
C LEU A 422 -20.31 8.16 -5.23
N GLU A 423 -20.70 7.78 -4.03
CA GLU A 423 -21.86 8.38 -3.42
C GLU A 423 -21.69 8.46 -1.91
N THR A 424 -22.29 9.48 -1.33
CA THR A 424 -22.18 9.82 0.09
C THR A 424 -23.47 10.49 0.54
N SER A 425 -23.70 10.58 1.84
CA SER A 425 -24.73 11.44 2.43
C SER A 425 -24.11 12.44 3.39
N ALA A 426 -24.69 13.64 3.44
CA ALA A 426 -24.27 14.68 4.36
C ALA A 426 -25.40 15.64 4.71
N GLU A 427 -25.22 16.41 5.77
CA GLU A 427 -26.11 17.50 6.16
C GLU A 427 -26.09 18.64 5.14
N TRP A 428 -27.20 19.38 5.04
CA TRP A 428 -27.34 20.52 4.10
C TRP A 428 -26.21 21.56 4.18
N LYS A 429 -25.64 21.76 5.37
CA LYS A 429 -24.56 22.72 5.62
C LYS A 429 -23.24 22.30 4.95
N ASP A 430 -23.01 20.99 4.82
CA ASP A 430 -21.75 20.43 4.30
C ASP A 430 -21.80 20.12 2.80
N ILE A 431 -23.01 19.97 2.21
CA ILE A 431 -23.19 19.56 0.80
C ILE A 431 -22.33 20.36 -0.18
N SER A 432 -22.38 21.70 -0.14
CA SER A 432 -21.63 22.54 -1.10
C SER A 432 -20.12 22.35 -0.95
N ASN A 433 -19.64 22.25 0.29
CA ASN A 433 -18.23 22.07 0.60
C ASN A 433 -17.73 20.69 0.13
N ILE A 434 -18.50 19.62 0.39
CA ILE A 434 -18.18 18.27 -0.10
C ILE A 434 -18.17 18.24 -1.62
N TYR A 435 -19.21 18.79 -2.28
CA TYR A 435 -19.32 18.85 -3.73
C TYR A 435 -18.09 19.52 -4.38
N GLU A 436 -17.76 20.75 -3.97
CA GLU A 436 -16.66 21.52 -4.55
C GLU A 436 -15.29 20.87 -4.30
N LYS A 437 -15.02 20.47 -3.05
CA LYS A 437 -13.71 19.87 -2.69
C LYS A 437 -13.51 18.51 -3.35
N THR A 438 -14.54 17.67 -3.38
CA THR A 438 -14.43 16.33 -3.98
C THR A 438 -14.18 16.43 -5.48
N LYS A 439 -14.91 17.31 -6.20
CA LYS A 439 -14.65 17.57 -7.62
C LYS A 439 -13.23 18.08 -7.85
N THR A 440 -12.80 19.08 -7.08
CA THR A 440 -11.45 19.65 -7.17
C THR A 440 -10.36 18.60 -6.94
N VAL A 441 -10.55 17.71 -5.95
CA VAL A 441 -9.61 16.63 -5.64
C VAL A 441 -9.55 15.61 -6.78
N ILE A 442 -10.69 15.22 -7.35
CA ILE A 442 -10.73 14.29 -8.50
C ILE A 442 -10.04 14.91 -9.71
N GLU A 443 -10.34 16.16 -10.06
CA GLU A 443 -9.72 16.88 -11.19
C GLU A 443 -8.21 17.11 -11.00
N THR A 444 -7.79 17.38 -9.76
CA THR A 444 -6.37 17.45 -9.40
C THR A 444 -5.69 16.09 -9.55
N THR A 445 -6.39 15.00 -9.18
CA THR A 445 -5.89 13.63 -9.34
C THR A 445 -5.74 13.28 -10.82
N PHE A 446 -6.68 13.67 -11.68
CA PHE A 446 -6.52 13.51 -13.14
C PHE A 446 -5.26 14.19 -13.66
N ARG A 447 -5.02 15.45 -13.25
CA ARG A 447 -3.82 16.20 -13.64
C ARG A 447 -2.52 15.53 -13.18
N LYS A 448 -2.48 15.05 -11.94
CA LYS A 448 -1.31 14.34 -11.38
C LYS A 448 -1.01 13.03 -12.11
N LEU A 449 -2.05 12.29 -12.48
CA LEU A 449 -1.94 11.05 -13.23
C LEU A 449 -1.73 11.27 -14.74
N ASN A 450 -1.73 12.52 -15.21
CA ASN A 450 -1.65 12.88 -16.62
C ASN A 450 -2.72 12.20 -17.50
N ILE A 451 -3.94 12.08 -16.99
CA ILE A 451 -5.10 11.53 -17.72
C ILE A 451 -6.15 12.61 -17.98
N LYS A 452 -6.97 12.39 -19.00
CA LYS A 452 -8.12 13.24 -19.32
C LYS A 452 -9.38 12.63 -18.73
N GLY A 453 -10.14 13.43 -18.00
CA GLY A 453 -11.35 12.99 -17.34
C GLY A 453 -12.27 14.14 -16.97
N ILE A 454 -13.51 13.78 -16.67
CA ILE A 454 -14.57 14.65 -16.20
C ILE A 454 -15.24 13.99 -14.99
N VAL A 455 -15.59 14.81 -14.00
CA VAL A 455 -16.40 14.41 -12.86
C VAL A 455 -17.67 15.25 -12.86
N THR A 456 -18.81 14.56 -12.79
CA THR A 456 -20.13 15.18 -12.67
C THR A 456 -20.73 14.82 -11.32
N ALA A 457 -21.73 15.58 -10.87
CA ALA A 457 -22.44 15.24 -9.65
C ALA A 457 -23.93 15.60 -9.66
N HIS A 458 -24.72 14.89 -8.87
CA HIS A 458 -26.09 15.28 -8.54
C HIS A 458 -26.49 14.96 -7.10
N LEU A 459 -27.53 15.65 -6.65
CA LEU A 459 -28.30 15.26 -5.47
C LEU A 459 -29.34 14.22 -5.89
N SER A 460 -29.23 13.00 -5.36
CA SER A 460 -29.98 11.81 -5.79
C SER A 460 -31.17 11.48 -4.88
N HIS A 461 -30.98 11.56 -3.57
CA HIS A 461 -31.97 11.27 -2.53
C HIS A 461 -31.94 12.38 -1.49
N LEU A 462 -33.11 12.81 -1.03
CA LEU A 462 -33.24 14.00 -0.21
C LEU A 462 -33.89 13.69 1.14
N TYR A 463 -33.43 14.39 2.16
CA TYR A 463 -33.90 14.29 3.54
C TYR A 463 -34.20 15.69 4.08
N PRO A 464 -35.04 15.82 5.11
CA PRO A 464 -35.26 17.12 5.75
C PRO A 464 -33.97 17.81 6.24
N HIS A 465 -32.97 17.01 6.62
CA HIS A 465 -31.71 17.48 7.21
C HIS A 465 -30.49 17.37 6.28
N GLY A 466 -30.62 16.77 5.10
CA GLY A 466 -29.48 16.57 4.20
C GLY A 466 -29.84 15.93 2.87
N SER A 467 -28.81 15.47 2.16
CA SER A 467 -28.98 14.82 0.85
C SER A 467 -27.87 13.80 0.62
N SER A 468 -28.18 12.81 -0.22
CA SER A 468 -27.13 12.05 -0.90
C SER A 468 -26.54 12.87 -2.04
N ILE A 469 -25.22 12.82 -2.19
CA ILE A 469 -24.48 13.35 -3.35
C ILE A 469 -23.94 12.15 -4.12
N TYR A 470 -24.17 12.14 -5.43
CA TYR A 470 -23.74 11.08 -6.33
C TYR A 470 -22.80 11.68 -7.37
N PHE A 471 -21.57 11.17 -7.44
CA PHE A 471 -20.55 11.57 -8.41
C PHE A 471 -20.39 10.50 -9.49
N ILE A 472 -20.25 10.95 -10.73
CA ILE A 472 -19.96 10.09 -11.88
C ILE A 472 -18.62 10.53 -12.47
N ILE A 473 -17.69 9.58 -12.59
CA ILE A 473 -16.32 9.83 -13.04
C ILE A 473 -16.14 9.15 -14.39
N LEU A 474 -15.79 9.92 -15.42
CA LEU A 474 -15.38 9.41 -16.72
C LEU A 474 -13.92 9.80 -16.95
N ALA A 475 -13.05 8.85 -17.26
CA ALA A 475 -11.65 9.15 -17.61
C ALA A 475 -11.11 8.22 -18.69
N ALA A 476 -10.39 8.76 -19.65
CA ALA A 476 -9.63 7.97 -20.62
C ALA A 476 -8.38 7.41 -19.92
N VAL A 477 -8.33 6.08 -19.77
CA VAL A 477 -7.23 5.40 -19.07
C VAL A 477 -6.70 4.25 -19.90
N LYS A 478 -5.39 4.03 -19.89
CA LYS A 478 -4.81 2.86 -20.55
C LYS A 478 -5.12 1.60 -19.72
N PRO A 479 -5.36 0.43 -20.35
CA PRO A 479 -5.72 -0.79 -19.62
C PRO A 479 -4.73 -1.19 -18.51
N ASP A 480 -3.43 -1.09 -18.77
CA ASP A 480 -2.35 -1.44 -17.85
C ASP A 480 -2.23 -0.48 -16.64
N GLU A 481 -2.61 0.78 -16.80
CA GLU A 481 -2.61 1.80 -15.75
C GLU A 481 -3.97 1.92 -15.03
N ALA A 482 -5.05 1.40 -15.62
CA ALA A 482 -6.44 1.62 -15.21
C ALA A 482 -6.71 1.33 -13.72
N LEU A 483 -6.12 0.26 -13.19
CA LEU A 483 -6.33 -0.14 -11.80
C LEU A 483 -5.64 0.82 -10.83
N HIS A 484 -4.44 1.30 -11.20
CA HIS A 484 -3.71 2.29 -10.42
C HIS A 484 -4.45 3.63 -10.41
N CYS A 485 -4.87 4.11 -11.59
CA CYS A 485 -5.63 5.36 -11.71
C CYS A 485 -6.92 5.32 -10.90
N TRP A 486 -7.71 4.25 -11.05
CA TRP A 486 -8.95 4.08 -10.29
C TRP A 486 -8.71 4.11 -8.78
N ARG A 487 -7.71 3.38 -8.28
CA ARG A 487 -7.39 3.37 -6.83
C ARG A 487 -7.04 4.76 -6.32
N GLN A 488 -6.22 5.51 -7.05
CA GLN A 488 -5.82 6.87 -6.64
C GLN A 488 -7.04 7.81 -6.59
N ILE A 489 -7.88 7.78 -7.62
CA ILE A 489 -9.10 8.61 -7.68
C ILE A 489 -10.07 8.25 -6.55
N LYS A 490 -10.39 6.95 -6.40
CA LYS A 490 -11.30 6.46 -5.35
C LYS A 490 -10.78 6.82 -3.96
N THR A 491 -9.47 6.70 -3.75
CA THR A 491 -8.85 6.96 -2.45
C THR A 491 -8.92 8.42 -2.07
N ASN A 492 -8.47 9.30 -2.96
CA ASN A 492 -8.42 10.74 -2.70
C ASN A 492 -9.84 11.31 -2.55
N ALA A 493 -10.78 10.87 -3.38
CA ALA A 493 -12.17 11.31 -3.29
C ALA A 493 -12.85 10.87 -1.99
N THR A 494 -12.72 9.60 -1.61
CA THR A 494 -13.37 9.06 -0.39
C THR A 494 -12.78 9.67 0.87
N ASN A 495 -11.45 9.87 0.93
CA ASN A 495 -10.80 10.57 2.04
C ASN A 495 -11.33 12.00 2.19
N CYS A 496 -11.44 12.72 1.06
CA CYS A 496 -11.96 14.08 1.04
C CYS A 496 -13.42 14.15 1.51
N ILE A 497 -14.27 13.23 1.08
CA ILE A 497 -15.66 13.12 1.52
C ILE A 497 -15.73 12.99 3.06
N LEU A 498 -15.01 12.03 3.63
CA LEU A 498 -15.03 11.76 5.08
C LEU A 498 -14.45 12.93 5.89
N GLU A 499 -13.40 13.59 5.40
CA GLU A 499 -12.80 14.78 6.02
C GLU A 499 -13.74 16.00 6.02
N ASN A 500 -14.81 15.95 5.25
CA ASN A 500 -15.78 17.03 5.13
C ASN A 500 -17.18 16.59 5.57
N ASN A 501 -17.27 15.63 6.50
CA ASN A 501 -18.50 15.15 7.13
C ASN A 501 -19.49 14.40 6.21
N GLY A 502 -19.01 13.86 5.09
CA GLY A 502 -19.79 12.90 4.31
C GLY A 502 -19.61 11.47 4.82
N THR A 503 -20.63 10.61 4.66
CA THR A 503 -20.54 9.17 4.97
C THR A 503 -19.74 8.40 3.91
N VAL A 504 -19.24 7.20 4.24
CA VAL A 504 -18.49 6.36 3.28
C VAL A 504 -19.34 5.92 2.08
N SER A 505 -20.63 5.72 2.34
CA SER A 505 -21.65 5.30 1.39
C SER A 505 -23.01 5.76 1.90
N HIS A 506 -23.97 5.95 1.00
CA HIS A 506 -25.37 6.14 1.33
C HIS A 506 -26.24 4.93 0.91
N HIS A 507 -25.93 4.26 -0.20
CA HIS A 507 -26.70 3.11 -0.68
C HIS A 507 -25.93 2.07 -1.53
N HIS A 508 -24.67 2.29 -1.88
CA HIS A 508 -23.86 1.26 -2.55
C HIS A 508 -23.46 0.13 -1.61
N GLY A 509 -23.30 0.45 -0.32
CA GLY A 509 -22.74 -0.45 0.69
C GLY A 509 -21.24 -0.26 0.85
N VAL A 510 -20.65 -1.12 1.67
CA VAL A 510 -19.24 -1.08 2.03
C VAL A 510 -18.43 -2.07 1.18
N GLY A 511 -18.93 -3.31 1.06
CA GLY A 511 -18.32 -4.37 0.28
C GLY A 511 -16.84 -4.59 0.60
N ARG A 512 -16.05 -4.85 -0.44
CA ARG A 512 -14.58 -4.88 -0.34
C ARG A 512 -13.96 -3.53 -0.68
N ASP A 513 -14.62 -2.77 -1.55
CA ASP A 513 -14.03 -1.56 -2.13
C ASP A 513 -14.01 -0.40 -1.12
N HIS A 514 -14.96 -0.35 -0.17
CA HIS A 514 -15.01 0.71 0.85
C HIS A 514 -14.61 0.29 2.28
N ARG A 515 -14.47 -1.01 2.59
CA ARG A 515 -14.25 -1.51 3.98
C ARG A 515 -13.13 -0.84 4.75
N ARG A 516 -12.06 -0.40 4.07
CA ARG A 516 -10.90 0.28 4.67
C ARG A 516 -11.22 1.65 5.27
N TRP A 517 -12.35 2.24 4.91
CA TRP A 517 -12.82 3.53 5.43
C TRP A 517 -13.92 3.39 6.47
N LEU A 518 -14.46 2.18 6.68
CA LEU A 518 -15.57 1.99 7.59
C LEU A 518 -15.20 2.46 9.01
N GLU A 519 -13.98 2.16 9.48
CA GLU A 519 -13.51 2.63 10.78
C GLU A 519 -13.49 4.16 10.90
N LYS A 520 -13.06 4.87 9.84
CA LYS A 520 -13.05 6.35 9.83
C LYS A 520 -14.47 6.94 9.83
N ASP A 521 -15.44 6.22 9.28
CA ASP A 521 -16.83 6.66 9.19
C ASP A 521 -17.59 6.43 10.51
N ILE A 522 -17.57 5.20 11.05
CA ILE A 522 -18.39 4.84 12.22
C ILE A 522 -17.64 4.81 13.56
N GLY A 523 -16.31 4.93 13.53
CA GLY A 523 -15.44 4.85 14.71
C GLY A 523 -15.07 3.43 15.14
N THR A 524 -13.93 3.32 15.83
CA THR A 524 -13.32 2.05 16.25
C THR A 524 -14.21 1.21 17.18
N GLU A 525 -14.88 1.82 18.15
CA GLU A 525 -15.75 1.07 19.09
C GLU A 525 -16.98 0.48 18.39
N SER A 526 -17.62 1.24 17.49
CA SER A 526 -18.71 0.75 16.66
C SER A 526 -18.26 -0.43 15.78
N LEU A 527 -17.03 -0.35 15.25
CA LEU A 527 -16.47 -1.44 14.47
C LEU A 527 -16.23 -2.71 15.31
N LYS A 528 -15.81 -2.58 16.58
CA LYS A 528 -15.68 -3.72 17.50
C LYS A 528 -17.03 -4.41 17.77
N VAL A 529 -18.12 -3.65 17.84
CA VAL A 529 -19.48 -4.21 17.94
C VAL A 529 -19.79 -5.06 16.72
N LEU A 530 -19.57 -4.54 15.51
CA LEU A 530 -19.82 -5.32 14.28
C LEU A 530 -18.95 -6.58 14.18
N ARG A 531 -17.68 -6.50 14.61
CA ARG A 531 -16.79 -7.68 14.70
C ARG A 531 -17.30 -8.72 15.70
N SER A 532 -17.84 -8.28 16.83
CA SER A 532 -18.43 -9.17 17.83
C SER A 532 -19.67 -9.89 17.28
N LEU A 533 -20.51 -9.17 16.53
CA LEU A 533 -21.65 -9.76 15.82
C LEU A 533 -21.20 -10.75 14.76
N LYS A 534 -20.18 -10.43 13.95
CA LYS A 534 -19.59 -11.35 12.97
C LYS A 534 -19.14 -12.64 13.65
N LYS A 535 -18.37 -12.54 14.73
CA LYS A 535 -17.88 -13.70 15.48
C LYS A 535 -19.01 -14.55 16.07
N HIS A 536 -20.11 -13.91 16.47
CA HIS A 536 -21.28 -14.61 16.98
C HIS A 536 -22.04 -15.37 15.88
N PHE A 537 -22.32 -14.72 14.76
CA PHE A 537 -23.10 -15.31 13.67
C PHE A 537 -22.30 -16.24 12.75
N ASP A 538 -20.98 -16.10 12.73
CA ASP A 538 -20.07 -16.88 11.87
C ASP A 538 -18.67 -16.99 12.51
N PRO A 539 -18.52 -17.85 13.54
CA PRO A 539 -17.26 -18.00 14.27
C PRO A 539 -16.11 -18.52 13.39
N ASP A 540 -16.43 -19.30 12.35
CA ASP A 540 -15.46 -19.88 11.40
C ASP A 540 -15.18 -18.98 10.17
N ASN A 541 -15.77 -17.78 10.13
CA ASN A 541 -15.59 -16.80 9.07
C ASN A 541 -15.88 -17.34 7.64
N ILE A 542 -16.85 -18.25 7.51
CA ILE A 542 -17.22 -18.82 6.20
C ILE A 542 -18.22 -17.96 5.42
N LEU A 543 -19.03 -17.13 6.09
CA LEU A 543 -20.09 -16.32 5.48
C LEU A 543 -19.54 -15.02 4.88
N ASN A 544 -19.51 -14.96 3.55
CA ASN A 544 -19.02 -13.85 2.74
C ASN A 544 -17.75 -13.16 3.27
N PRO A 545 -16.64 -13.91 3.46
CA PRO A 545 -15.45 -13.37 4.09
C PRO A 545 -14.88 -12.15 3.35
N GLY A 546 -14.34 -11.23 4.14
CA GLY A 546 -13.66 -10.03 3.68
C GLY A 546 -14.57 -8.91 3.14
N LYS A 547 -15.89 -8.98 3.31
CA LYS A 547 -16.83 -7.88 3.01
C LYS A 547 -17.25 -7.18 4.29
N LEU A 548 -17.69 -5.92 4.18
CA LEU A 548 -18.15 -5.04 5.26
C LEU A 548 -17.04 -4.70 6.28
N LEU A 549 -16.50 -5.71 6.95
CA LEU A 549 -15.49 -5.56 7.98
C LEU A 549 -14.09 -5.54 7.35
N PRO A 550 -13.23 -4.57 7.73
CA PRO A 550 -11.81 -4.66 7.44
C PRO A 550 -11.21 -5.82 8.25
N ASP A 551 -10.41 -6.68 7.59
CA ASP A 551 -9.89 -7.88 8.26
C ASP A 551 -8.97 -7.44 9.41
N PRO A 552 -9.10 -8.02 10.62
CA PRO A 552 -8.30 -7.65 11.79
C PRO A 552 -6.80 -7.84 11.58
N THR A 553 -6.40 -8.74 10.67
CA THR A 553 -5.02 -8.93 10.22
C THR A 553 -4.68 -8.11 8.98
N SER A 554 -5.65 -7.75 8.13
CA SER A 554 -5.37 -7.14 6.81
C SER A 554 -5.09 -5.64 6.84
N ASP A 555 -5.50 -4.92 7.88
CA ASP A 555 -5.23 -3.47 7.97
C ASP A 555 -3.83 -3.14 8.49
N ILE A 556 -3.07 -4.19 8.78
CA ILE A 556 -1.62 -4.10 8.82
C ILE A 556 -1.04 -4.22 7.39
N PHE A 557 -1.72 -4.89 6.46
CA PHE A 557 -1.22 -5.29 5.13
C PHE A 557 -1.75 -4.51 3.90
N ILE A 558 -2.62 -3.50 4.01
CA ILE A 558 -3.24 -2.84 2.82
C ILE A 558 -3.02 -1.31 2.77
N GLN A 559 -2.41 -0.70 3.78
CA GLN A 559 -2.02 0.71 3.69
C GLN A 559 -0.69 0.96 2.95
N SER A 560 0.13 -0.07 2.78
CA SER A 560 1.13 -0.10 1.70
C SER A 560 0.44 -0.59 0.44
N GLY A 561 0.61 0.13 -0.67
CA GLY A 561 -0.05 -0.19 -1.93
C GLY A 561 0.06 -1.67 -2.30
N LYS A 562 -0.95 -2.21 -3.00
CA LYS A 562 -0.77 -3.42 -3.80
C LYS A 562 0.20 -3.10 -4.95
N ARG A 563 1.49 -2.96 -4.66
CA ARG A 563 2.50 -3.75 -5.37
C ARG A 563 2.48 -5.13 -4.71
N LEU A 564 1.82 -6.07 -5.38
CA LEU A 564 2.01 -7.52 -5.19
C LEU A 564 1.93 -8.03 -3.72
N ARG A 565 0.74 -8.46 -3.27
CA ARG A 565 0.64 -9.54 -2.26
C ARG A 565 1.03 -10.89 -2.89
N ASN A 566 2.23 -10.96 -3.46
CA ASN A 566 2.85 -12.20 -3.87
C ASN A 566 4.19 -12.45 -3.16
N ASN A 567 4.66 -11.57 -2.27
CA ASN A 567 6.02 -11.66 -1.78
C ASN A 567 6.13 -11.55 -0.25
N ALA A 568 5.40 -12.40 0.50
CA ALA A 568 6.02 -12.91 1.73
C ALA A 568 7.24 -13.71 1.25
N ILE A 569 8.42 -13.10 1.32
CA ILE A 569 9.63 -13.80 0.91
C ILE A 569 9.95 -14.84 1.97
N GLU A 570 10.13 -16.08 1.53
CA GLU A 570 10.66 -17.11 2.40
C GLU A 570 12.20 -16.94 2.48
N PHE A 571 12.65 -15.91 3.21
CA PHE A 571 14.07 -15.60 3.45
C PHE A 571 14.48 -16.01 4.87
N SER A 572 14.44 -17.31 5.13
CA SER A 572 14.60 -17.89 6.47
C SER A 572 15.83 -18.79 6.57
N TYR A 573 16.21 -19.16 7.79
CA TYR A 573 17.23 -20.19 8.02
C TYR A 573 16.89 -21.53 7.33
N LYS A 574 15.60 -21.91 7.29
CA LYS A 574 15.14 -23.16 6.65
C LYS A 574 15.36 -23.13 5.14
N LYS A 575 15.15 -21.95 4.53
CA LYS A 575 15.24 -21.75 3.08
C LYS A 575 16.68 -21.62 2.60
N ARG A 576 17.63 -21.32 3.48
CA ARG A 576 19.06 -21.28 3.16
C ARG A 576 19.54 -22.56 2.46
N LEU A 577 19.17 -23.74 2.96
CA LEU A 577 19.56 -25.02 2.36
C LEU A 577 18.91 -25.24 0.98
N GLU A 578 17.66 -24.80 0.82
CA GLU A 578 16.97 -24.84 -0.47
C GLU A 578 17.69 -23.94 -1.49
N PHE A 579 18.08 -22.73 -1.08
CA PHE A 579 18.84 -21.82 -1.95
C PHE A 579 20.21 -22.40 -2.31
N ILE A 580 20.91 -23.05 -1.37
CA ILE A 580 22.15 -23.78 -1.66
C ILE A 580 21.90 -24.88 -2.70
N ASN A 581 20.85 -25.68 -2.54
CA ASN A 581 20.54 -26.74 -3.50
C ASN A 581 20.20 -26.18 -4.88
N GLN A 582 19.47 -25.07 -4.95
CA GLN A 582 19.20 -24.38 -6.21
C GLN A 582 20.48 -23.82 -6.84
N LEU A 583 21.40 -23.25 -6.04
CA LEU A 583 22.71 -22.76 -6.51
C LEU A 583 23.59 -23.89 -7.06
N LYS A 584 23.46 -25.12 -6.54
CA LYS A 584 24.15 -26.32 -7.05
C LYS A 584 23.57 -26.79 -8.38
N SER A 585 22.25 -26.77 -8.54
CA SER A 585 21.58 -27.36 -9.72
C SER A 585 21.36 -26.38 -10.87
N ARG A 586 21.27 -25.07 -10.59
CA ARG A 586 20.90 -24.04 -11.56
C ARG A 586 22.14 -23.33 -12.08
N SER A 587 22.29 -23.25 -13.40
CA SER A 587 23.23 -22.30 -14.01
C SER A 587 22.68 -20.89 -13.89
N LEU A 588 23.43 -20.02 -13.23
CA LEU A 588 23.13 -18.60 -13.10
C LEU A 588 23.62 -17.81 -14.31
N ASP A 589 23.01 -16.65 -14.54
CA ASP A 589 23.54 -15.66 -15.46
C ASP A 589 24.63 -14.87 -14.74
N ILE A 590 24.31 -14.35 -13.55
CA ILE A 590 25.20 -13.52 -12.72
C ILE A 590 25.38 -14.14 -11.33
N LEU A 591 26.62 -14.30 -10.89
CA LEU A 591 26.94 -14.63 -9.51
C LEU A 591 27.69 -13.47 -8.85
N VAL A 592 27.15 -12.94 -7.75
CA VAL A 592 27.75 -11.88 -6.95
C VAL A 592 28.50 -12.46 -5.76
N ILE A 593 29.74 -12.03 -5.54
CA ILE A 593 30.54 -12.38 -4.35
C ILE A 593 30.64 -11.15 -3.45
N GLY A 594 30.10 -11.26 -2.24
CA GLY A 594 30.09 -10.20 -1.22
C GLY A 594 28.69 -9.66 -0.97
N GLY A 595 28.20 -9.83 0.25
CA GLY A 595 26.90 -9.40 0.76
C GLY A 595 26.93 -8.03 1.47
N GLY A 596 27.86 -7.15 1.09
CA GLY A 596 27.85 -5.74 1.47
C GLY A 596 26.87 -4.92 0.61
N ILE A 597 26.75 -3.62 0.88
CA ILE A 597 25.77 -2.75 0.19
C ILE A 597 25.92 -2.76 -1.34
N THR A 598 27.16 -2.74 -1.85
CA THR A 598 27.42 -2.77 -3.29
C THR A 598 26.95 -4.08 -3.91
N GLY A 599 27.32 -5.22 -3.33
CA GLY A 599 26.90 -6.54 -3.81
C GLY A 599 25.39 -6.75 -3.69
N ALA A 600 24.78 -6.29 -2.60
CA ALA A 600 23.32 -6.32 -2.43
C ALA A 600 22.60 -5.47 -3.48
N GLY A 601 23.13 -4.29 -3.82
CA GLY A 601 22.62 -3.44 -4.89
C GLY A 601 22.72 -4.10 -6.26
N ILE A 602 23.86 -4.72 -6.59
CA ILE A 602 24.07 -5.43 -7.86
C ILE A 602 23.11 -6.59 -7.99
N LEU A 603 22.98 -7.42 -6.94
CA LEU A 603 22.04 -8.54 -6.94
C LEU A 603 20.61 -8.05 -7.18
N ARG A 604 20.21 -6.97 -6.50
CA ARG A 604 18.87 -6.39 -6.64
C ARG A 604 18.61 -5.89 -8.05
N ASP A 605 19.53 -5.13 -8.63
CA ASP A 605 19.35 -4.61 -9.99
C ASP A 605 19.30 -5.74 -11.02
N ALA A 606 20.23 -6.70 -10.93
CA ALA A 606 20.25 -7.88 -11.78
C ALA A 606 18.93 -8.67 -11.74
N ALA A 607 18.39 -8.88 -10.53
CA ALA A 607 17.13 -9.60 -10.31
C ALA A 607 15.93 -8.84 -10.92
N ILE A 608 15.83 -7.53 -10.70
CA ILE A 608 14.76 -6.67 -11.24
C ILE A 608 14.79 -6.64 -12.77
N ARG A 609 15.99 -6.66 -13.37
CA ARG A 609 16.16 -6.77 -14.84
C ARG A 609 15.84 -8.17 -15.37
N GLY A 610 15.61 -9.14 -14.50
CA GLY A 610 15.14 -10.49 -14.84
C GLY A 610 16.25 -11.51 -15.08
N PHE A 611 17.49 -11.21 -14.70
CA PHE A 611 18.59 -12.18 -14.77
C PHE A 611 18.46 -13.25 -13.69
N LYS A 612 18.93 -14.47 -13.99
CA LYS A 612 19.10 -15.53 -13.00
C LYS A 612 20.31 -15.19 -12.13
N ALA A 613 20.09 -14.40 -11.09
CA ALA A 613 21.15 -13.88 -10.24
C ALA A 613 21.26 -14.63 -8.91
N GLY A 614 22.50 -14.79 -8.43
CA GLY A 614 22.79 -15.34 -7.10
C GLY A 614 23.83 -14.51 -6.36
N LEU A 615 23.84 -14.59 -5.03
CA LEU A 615 24.83 -13.95 -4.16
C LEU A 615 25.30 -14.90 -3.07
N ILE A 616 26.61 -14.91 -2.86
CA ILE A 616 27.26 -15.61 -1.74
C ILE A 616 28.02 -14.61 -0.86
N GLU A 617 27.89 -14.78 0.45
CA GLU A 617 28.62 -14.03 1.47
C GLU A 617 29.34 -15.02 2.39
N LYS A 618 30.64 -14.78 2.66
CA LYS A 618 31.47 -15.70 3.45
C LYS A 618 31.10 -15.72 4.93
N ASP A 619 30.62 -14.59 5.45
CA ASP A 619 30.11 -14.40 6.81
C ASP A 619 28.59 -14.15 6.74
N ASP A 620 28.03 -13.27 7.58
CA ASP A 620 26.65 -12.77 7.41
C ASP A 620 26.60 -11.53 6.51
N PHE A 621 25.43 -11.24 5.96
CA PHE A 621 25.20 -10.03 5.18
C PHE A 621 25.58 -8.78 5.99
N ALA A 622 26.16 -7.78 5.32
CA ALA A 622 26.68 -6.54 5.90
C ALA A 622 27.84 -6.69 6.92
N SER A 623 28.46 -7.87 7.09
CA SER A 623 29.53 -8.12 8.08
C SER A 623 30.77 -7.21 7.96
N GLY A 624 31.11 -6.80 6.73
CA GLY A 624 32.26 -5.93 6.43
C GLY A 624 31.98 -4.44 6.63
N THR A 625 32.47 -3.61 5.71
CA THR A 625 32.39 -2.13 5.77
C THR A 625 30.97 -1.59 5.99
N SER A 626 29.95 -2.25 5.41
CA SER A 626 28.57 -1.75 5.41
C SER A 626 27.85 -1.78 6.76
N SER A 627 28.40 -2.40 7.81
CA SER A 627 27.87 -2.29 9.19
C SER A 627 28.69 -1.36 10.10
N LYS A 628 29.80 -0.83 9.57
CA LYS A 628 30.83 -0.10 10.31
C LYS A 628 30.99 1.33 9.76
N SER A 629 29.88 1.92 9.30
CA SER A 629 29.84 3.27 8.75
C SER A 629 29.57 4.32 9.85
N SER A 630 29.61 5.60 9.47
CA SER A 630 29.13 6.70 10.32
C SER A 630 27.59 6.78 10.41
N LYS A 631 26.85 5.82 9.81
CA LYS A 631 25.37 5.84 9.76
C LYS A 631 24.78 7.06 9.02
N LEU A 632 25.57 7.66 8.12
CA LEU A 632 25.18 8.82 7.32
C LEU A 632 25.07 8.47 5.84
N VAL A 633 24.03 8.99 5.21
CA VAL A 633 23.87 9.07 3.75
C VAL A 633 24.24 10.49 3.36
N HIS A 634 25.54 10.75 3.29
CA HIS A 634 26.07 12.11 3.12
C HIS A 634 25.99 12.57 1.67
N GLY A 635 25.44 13.77 1.44
CA GLY A 635 25.36 14.39 0.11
C GLY A 635 26.66 15.01 -0.40
N GLY A 636 27.80 14.79 0.28
CA GLY A 636 29.12 15.05 -0.29
C GLY A 636 29.64 16.49 -0.22
N PHE A 637 29.20 17.32 0.73
CA PHE A 637 29.61 18.72 0.85
C PHE A 637 31.14 18.92 0.80
N ARG A 638 31.92 18.02 1.40
CA ARG A 638 33.39 18.04 1.40
C ARG A 638 34.00 18.08 -0.01
N TYR A 639 33.37 17.44 -1.00
CA TYR A 639 33.91 17.32 -2.36
C TYR A 639 33.82 18.62 -3.16
N LEU A 640 33.02 19.59 -2.72
CA LEU A 640 33.00 20.93 -3.32
C LEU A 640 34.36 21.62 -3.22
N LYS A 641 35.15 21.34 -2.17
CA LYS A 641 36.51 21.89 -2.02
C LYS A 641 37.44 21.44 -3.16
N ASN A 642 37.19 20.26 -3.72
CA ASN A 642 37.97 19.68 -4.82
C ASN A 642 37.37 19.96 -6.21
N LEU A 643 36.30 20.77 -6.29
CA LEU A 643 35.56 21.05 -7.53
C LEU A 643 34.91 19.81 -8.18
N GLU A 644 34.69 18.75 -7.41
CA GLU A 644 34.06 17.49 -7.87
C GLU A 644 32.52 17.62 -7.93
N PHE A 645 32.00 18.61 -8.67
CA PHE A 645 30.57 18.94 -8.69
C PHE A 645 29.67 17.77 -9.13
N GLY A 646 30.14 16.93 -10.06
CA GLY A 646 29.42 15.74 -10.52
C GLY A 646 29.15 14.75 -9.40
N LEU A 647 30.18 14.45 -8.60
CA LEU A 647 30.08 13.55 -7.44
C LEU A 647 29.16 14.10 -6.34
N VAL A 648 29.14 15.41 -6.15
CA VAL A 648 28.23 16.08 -5.21
C VAL A 648 26.79 15.97 -5.69
N HIS A 649 26.55 16.27 -6.97
CA HIS A 649 25.22 16.18 -7.56
C HIS A 649 24.67 14.74 -7.52
N GLU A 650 25.49 13.76 -7.89
CA GLU A 650 25.14 12.34 -7.80
C GLU A 650 24.78 11.94 -6.37
N ALA A 651 25.62 12.28 -5.38
CA ALA A 651 25.35 11.96 -3.98
C ALA A 651 24.06 12.62 -3.45
N LEU A 652 23.76 13.85 -3.88
CA LEU A 652 22.53 14.56 -3.53
C LEU A 652 21.29 13.88 -4.13
N MET A 653 21.37 13.47 -5.40
CA MET A 653 20.29 12.78 -6.09
C MET A 653 20.05 11.39 -5.48
N GLU A 654 21.11 10.63 -5.19
CA GLU A 654 20.99 9.31 -4.58
C GLU A 654 20.45 9.37 -3.15
N ARG A 655 20.87 10.36 -2.35
CA ARG A 655 20.31 10.58 -1.02
C ARG A 655 18.80 10.81 -1.07
N LYS A 656 18.32 11.62 -2.03
CA LYS A 656 16.89 11.82 -2.27
C LYS A 656 16.22 10.50 -2.68
N THR A 657 16.79 9.78 -3.65
CA THR A 657 16.27 8.47 -4.08
C THR A 657 16.14 7.51 -2.91
N LEU A 658 17.14 7.42 -2.04
CA LEU A 658 17.11 6.55 -0.85
C LEU A 658 16.02 6.93 0.15
N MET A 659 15.75 8.22 0.34
CA MET A 659 14.61 8.68 1.14
C MET A 659 13.27 8.34 0.49
N ASP A 660 13.20 8.29 -0.83
CA ASP A 660 11.98 7.96 -1.56
C ASP A 660 11.73 6.44 -1.60
N ILE A 661 12.77 5.61 -1.79
CA ILE A 661 12.62 4.14 -1.89
C ILE A 661 12.69 3.42 -0.54
N ALA A 662 13.23 4.05 0.50
CA ALA A 662 13.36 3.48 1.84
C ALA A 662 13.09 4.51 2.95
N PRO A 663 11.90 5.15 2.95
CA PRO A 663 11.59 6.26 3.86
C PRO A 663 11.62 5.88 5.35
N HIS A 664 11.46 4.59 5.68
CA HIS A 664 11.58 4.08 7.04
C HIS A 664 13.03 3.93 7.52
N LEU A 665 13.99 3.77 6.61
CA LEU A 665 15.41 3.57 6.96
C LEU A 665 16.25 4.83 6.80
N VAL A 666 15.88 5.75 5.90
CA VAL A 666 16.70 6.92 5.55
C VAL A 666 15.96 8.20 5.94
N HIS A 667 16.47 8.87 6.97
CA HIS A 667 15.80 10.02 7.60
C HIS A 667 16.61 11.30 7.43
N PRO A 668 15.98 12.45 7.14
CA PRO A 668 16.67 13.72 7.12
C PRO A 668 17.10 14.12 8.54
N ILE A 669 18.29 14.72 8.64
CA ILE A 669 18.87 15.23 9.89
C ILE A 669 19.37 16.66 9.71
N GLN A 670 19.37 17.42 10.80
CA GLN A 670 20.02 18.72 10.86
C GLN A 670 21.50 18.53 11.17
N CYS A 671 22.34 19.14 10.33
CA CYS A 671 23.79 19.12 10.44
C CYS A 671 24.31 20.53 10.72
N LEU A 672 25.16 20.66 11.72
CA LEU A 672 25.86 21.89 12.08
C LEU A 672 27.31 21.84 11.62
N LEU A 673 27.79 22.95 11.09
CA LEU A 673 29.17 23.20 10.71
C LEU A 673 29.62 24.48 11.43
N PRO A 674 30.12 24.37 12.67
CA PRO A 674 30.70 25.48 13.40
C PRO A 674 32.07 25.86 12.82
N VAL A 675 32.32 27.16 12.72
CA VAL A 675 33.55 27.74 12.14
C VAL A 675 34.22 28.58 13.21
N TYR A 676 35.43 28.18 13.61
CA TYR A 676 36.24 28.86 14.62
C TYR A 676 37.28 29.80 13.98
N LYS A 677 37.81 30.73 14.78
CA LYS A 677 38.94 31.59 14.42
C LYS A 677 40.12 30.75 13.93
N ASN A 678 40.74 31.18 12.83
CA ASN A 678 41.83 30.48 12.16
C ASN A 678 41.46 29.09 11.59
N ALA A 679 40.17 28.82 11.33
CA ALA A 679 39.78 27.64 10.56
C ALA A 679 40.49 27.62 9.19
N SER A 680 40.88 26.43 8.75
CA SER A 680 41.57 26.22 7.46
C SER A 680 40.78 26.70 6.25
N VAL A 681 39.44 26.71 6.36
CA VAL A 681 38.51 27.24 5.37
C VAL A 681 37.74 28.42 5.98
N PRO A 682 37.97 29.66 5.51
CA PRO A 682 37.27 30.83 6.02
C PRO A 682 35.75 30.73 5.86
N GLY A 683 34.99 31.27 6.82
CA GLY A 683 33.53 31.17 6.83
C GLY A 683 32.82 31.77 5.61
N TRP A 684 33.42 32.75 4.91
CA TRP A 684 32.85 33.29 3.67
C TRP A 684 32.96 32.29 2.50
N MET A 685 34.01 31.47 2.44
CA MET A 685 34.11 30.40 1.45
C MET A 685 33.10 29.29 1.73
N ILE A 686 32.90 28.94 3.01
CA ILE A 686 31.86 27.98 3.43
C ILE A 686 30.47 28.49 3.02
N GLN A 687 30.18 29.78 3.20
CA GLN A 687 28.92 30.40 2.75
C GLN A 687 28.69 30.22 1.24
N ILE A 688 29.72 30.45 0.41
CA ILE A 688 29.63 30.24 -1.05
C ILE A 688 29.43 28.75 -1.35
N GLY A 689 30.18 27.87 -0.68
CA GLY A 689 30.02 26.42 -0.81
C GLY A 689 28.61 25.97 -0.47
N MET A 690 28.01 26.49 0.60
CA MET A 690 26.63 26.18 1.00
C MET A 690 25.59 26.71 -0.01
N LEU A 691 25.79 27.90 -0.58
CA LEU A 691 24.94 28.40 -1.66
C LEU A 691 25.00 27.50 -2.92
N LEU A 692 26.20 27.06 -3.29
CA LEU A 692 26.39 26.11 -4.39
C LEU A 692 25.76 24.74 -4.07
N TYR A 693 25.95 24.25 -2.84
CA TYR A 693 25.38 22.99 -2.37
C TYR A 693 23.84 22.99 -2.43
N ASP A 694 23.22 24.08 -1.96
CA ASP A 694 21.77 24.29 -2.06
C ASP A 694 21.30 24.41 -3.50
N GLY A 695 22.05 25.09 -4.37
CA GLY A 695 21.75 25.19 -5.79
C GLY A 695 21.79 23.84 -6.53
N LEU A 696 22.73 22.96 -6.14
CA LEU A 696 22.82 21.58 -6.64
C LEU A 696 21.77 20.65 -6.03
N SER A 697 21.21 21.03 -4.88
CA SER A 697 20.09 20.34 -4.22
C SER A 697 18.76 20.79 -4.83
N PHE A 698 18.34 20.16 -5.93
CA PHE A 698 17.08 20.47 -6.64
C PHE A 698 15.79 20.05 -5.89
N THR A 699 15.86 19.74 -4.60
CA THR A 699 14.78 19.09 -3.85
C THR A 699 14.20 20.01 -2.77
N LYS A 700 12.87 20.19 -2.77
CA LYS A 700 12.16 21.01 -1.76
C LYS A 700 11.84 20.25 -0.46
N ARG A 701 12.20 18.96 -0.34
CA ARG A 701 11.85 18.11 0.81
C ARG A 701 12.76 18.29 2.02
N ILE A 702 13.98 18.80 1.82
CA ILE A 702 15.03 18.88 2.82
C ILE A 702 15.52 20.33 2.81
N GLY A 703 15.35 21.03 3.93
CA GLY A 703 15.46 22.50 3.96
C GLY A 703 16.79 23.06 3.43
N LEU A 704 16.78 24.35 3.12
CA LEU A 704 17.99 25.09 2.72
C LEU A 704 18.91 25.37 3.91
N HIS A 705 20.19 25.67 3.63
CA HIS A 705 21.13 26.06 4.66
C HIS A 705 20.70 27.36 5.35
N LYS A 706 21.09 27.51 6.62
CA LYS A 706 20.87 28.70 7.44
C LYS A 706 22.14 29.05 8.18
N LEU A 707 22.43 30.35 8.28
CA LEU A 707 23.41 30.84 9.22
C LEU A 707 22.71 31.02 10.58
N ILE A 708 23.21 30.35 11.60
CA ILE A 708 22.71 30.45 12.98
C ILE A 708 23.58 31.46 13.71
N ALA A 709 22.96 32.37 14.47
CA ALA A 709 23.69 33.30 15.32
C ALA A 709 24.47 32.54 16.40
N VAL A 710 25.67 33.02 16.73
CA VAL A 710 26.54 32.34 17.70
C VAL A 710 25.90 32.35 19.10
N GLU A 711 25.11 33.37 19.41
CA GLU A 711 24.39 33.49 20.68
C GLU A 711 23.30 32.41 20.80
N ASP A 712 22.55 32.18 19.72
CA ASP A 712 21.46 31.19 19.66
C ASP A 712 21.95 29.75 19.75
N ILE A 713 23.18 29.46 19.28
CA ILE A 713 23.67 28.07 19.24
C ILE A 713 23.94 27.53 20.64
N HIS A 714 24.33 28.38 21.60
CA HIS A 714 24.65 27.94 22.95
C HIS A 714 23.41 27.73 23.82
N GLU A 715 22.26 28.26 23.43
CA GLU A 715 20.98 27.85 24.02
C GLU A 715 20.60 26.42 23.59
N ARG A 716 20.93 26.05 22.34
CA ARG A 716 20.55 24.77 21.74
C ARG A 716 21.56 23.65 21.97
N GLU A 717 22.85 23.97 21.95
CA GLU A 717 23.98 23.06 22.06
C GLU A 717 24.96 23.60 23.12
N PRO A 718 24.60 23.60 24.41
CA PRO A 718 25.30 24.32 25.48
C PRO A 718 26.72 23.81 25.77
N LEU A 719 27.03 22.57 25.37
CA LEU A 719 28.34 21.97 25.57
C LEU A 719 29.36 22.36 24.49
N LEU A 720 28.91 22.96 23.39
CA LEU A 720 29.81 23.41 22.32
C LEU A 720 30.66 24.59 22.82
N ARG A 721 31.97 24.50 22.60
CA ARG A 721 32.94 25.52 22.99
C ARG A 721 32.58 26.91 22.44
N LYS A 722 32.61 27.92 23.30
CA LYS A 722 32.28 29.31 22.95
C LYS A 722 33.49 30.06 22.40
N GLU A 723 34.66 29.76 22.94
CA GLU A 723 35.90 30.47 22.68
C GLU A 723 36.30 30.35 21.21
N GLY A 724 36.31 31.48 20.52
CA GLY A 724 36.75 31.58 19.13
C GLY A 724 35.72 31.12 18.09
N LEU A 725 34.47 30.83 18.44
CA LEU A 725 33.42 30.49 17.47
C LEU A 725 32.96 31.75 16.72
N GLU A 726 33.06 31.78 15.39
CA GLU A 726 32.71 32.95 14.56
C GLU A 726 31.38 32.80 13.81
N LYS A 727 31.10 31.61 13.27
CA LYS A 727 29.90 31.33 12.48
C LYS A 727 29.43 29.90 12.69
N VAL A 728 28.13 29.65 12.58
CA VAL A 728 27.55 28.30 12.59
C VAL A 728 26.62 28.13 11.41
N PHE A 729 26.97 27.23 10.49
CA PHE A 729 26.10 26.89 9.37
C PHE A 729 25.26 25.67 9.74
N MET A 730 23.95 25.78 9.62
CA MET A 730 23.05 24.64 9.67
C MET A 730 22.65 24.27 8.25
N TYR A 731 22.83 23.01 7.89
CA TYR A 731 22.33 22.44 6.64
C TYR A 731 21.69 21.09 6.95
N TYR A 732 21.25 20.38 5.92
CA TYR A 732 20.54 19.12 6.08
C TYR A 732 21.21 18.01 5.30
N ASP A 733 21.21 16.84 5.92
CA ASP A 733 21.71 15.60 5.33
C ASP A 733 20.80 14.45 5.74
N SER A 734 21.22 13.19 5.58
CA SER A 734 20.41 12.05 5.97
C SER A 734 21.19 11.03 6.80
N ARG A 735 20.51 10.38 7.75
CA ARG A 735 21.01 9.22 8.51
C ARG A 735 20.37 7.94 7.98
N ALA A 736 21.05 6.81 8.14
CA ALA A 736 20.49 5.50 7.83
C ALA A 736 21.01 4.40 8.76
N ASP A 737 20.16 3.41 9.03
CA ASP A 737 20.61 2.11 9.53
C ASP A 737 21.23 1.33 8.37
N ASP A 738 22.56 1.29 8.33
CA ASP A 738 23.35 0.72 7.25
C ASP A 738 23.13 -0.80 7.09
N THR A 739 23.03 -1.53 8.20
CA THR A 739 22.75 -2.97 8.18
C THR A 739 21.35 -3.28 7.67
N ARG A 740 20.33 -2.54 8.12
CA ARG A 740 18.95 -2.72 7.64
C ARG A 740 18.82 -2.32 6.17
N LEU A 741 19.56 -1.31 5.71
CA LEU A 741 19.61 -0.93 4.31
C LEU A 741 20.18 -2.05 3.41
N VAL A 742 21.26 -2.72 3.84
CA VAL A 742 21.80 -3.89 3.13
C VAL A 742 20.77 -5.02 3.10
N MET A 743 20.17 -5.35 4.25
CA MET A 743 19.16 -6.41 4.33
C MET A 743 17.96 -6.14 3.43
N ALA A 744 17.46 -4.90 3.40
CA ALA A 744 16.35 -4.51 2.55
C ALA A 744 16.69 -4.67 1.06
N ASN A 745 17.94 -4.43 0.63
CA ASN A 745 18.37 -4.70 -0.75
C ASN A 745 18.41 -6.19 -1.06
N ILE A 746 19.00 -7.01 -0.18
CA ILE A 746 19.04 -8.49 -0.35
C ILE A 746 17.64 -9.06 -0.43
N GLN A 747 16.77 -8.69 0.51
CA GLN A 747 15.37 -9.12 0.54
C GLN A 747 14.60 -8.64 -0.70
N SER A 748 14.85 -7.40 -1.16
CA SER A 748 14.27 -6.91 -2.43
C SER A 748 14.73 -7.72 -3.64
N ALA A 749 15.96 -8.23 -3.65
CA ALA A 749 16.45 -9.08 -4.73
C ALA A 749 15.77 -10.46 -4.69
N VAL A 750 15.62 -11.05 -3.49
CA VAL A 750 14.92 -12.32 -3.29
C VAL A 750 13.44 -12.21 -3.67
N GLN A 751 12.81 -11.05 -3.44
CA GLN A 751 11.47 -10.73 -3.97
C GLN A 751 11.35 -10.81 -5.49
N HIS A 752 12.48 -10.78 -6.21
CA HIS A 752 12.59 -10.87 -7.66
C HIS A 752 13.34 -12.13 -8.08
N ASP A 753 13.12 -13.24 -7.36
CA ASP A 753 13.62 -14.60 -7.66
C ASP A 753 15.15 -14.77 -7.64
N ALA A 754 15.89 -13.85 -7.00
CA ALA A 754 17.31 -14.03 -6.76
C ALA A 754 17.59 -14.98 -5.58
N LEU A 755 18.75 -15.63 -5.63
CA LEU A 755 19.21 -16.52 -4.56
C LEU A 755 20.31 -15.82 -3.75
N ALA A 756 20.14 -15.65 -2.44
CA ALA A 756 21.17 -15.06 -1.58
C ALA A 756 21.42 -15.94 -0.36
N VAL A 757 22.68 -16.31 -0.12
CA VAL A 757 23.06 -17.17 1.02
C VAL A 757 24.27 -16.60 1.75
N ASN A 758 24.17 -16.54 3.09
CA ASN A 758 25.28 -16.21 3.98
C ASN A 758 26.06 -17.47 4.37
N TYR A 759 27.27 -17.29 4.91
CA TYR A 759 28.19 -18.35 5.33
C TYR A 759 28.64 -19.29 4.20
N VAL A 760 28.76 -18.78 2.97
CA VAL A 760 29.26 -19.51 1.80
C VAL A 760 30.46 -18.77 1.23
N LYS A 761 31.66 -19.33 1.46
CA LYS A 761 32.93 -18.70 1.07
C LYS A 761 33.38 -19.20 -0.30
N ALA A 762 33.70 -18.30 -1.22
CA ALA A 762 34.41 -18.66 -2.45
C ALA A 762 35.85 -19.10 -2.14
N VAL A 763 36.25 -20.26 -2.67
CA VAL A 763 37.57 -20.88 -2.39
C VAL A 763 38.40 -21.11 -3.65
N ASP A 764 37.77 -21.28 -4.81
CA ASP A 764 38.46 -21.38 -6.10
C ASP A 764 37.50 -20.96 -7.23
N VAL A 765 37.99 -20.84 -8.47
CA VAL A 765 37.16 -20.63 -9.67
C VAL A 765 36.97 -21.92 -10.44
N VAL A 766 35.82 -22.06 -11.08
CA VAL A 766 35.58 -23.16 -12.02
C VAL A 766 35.95 -22.68 -13.41
N LYS A 767 36.86 -23.41 -14.08
CA LYS A 767 37.34 -23.07 -15.43
C LYS A 767 36.97 -24.16 -16.43
N GLU A 768 36.45 -23.76 -17.57
CA GLU A 768 36.24 -24.60 -18.76
C GLU A 768 36.82 -23.86 -19.97
N ASP A 769 37.66 -24.54 -20.75
CA ASP A 769 38.36 -23.97 -21.92
C ASP A 769 39.10 -22.64 -21.63
N GLY A 770 39.66 -22.52 -20.42
CA GLY A 770 40.37 -21.32 -19.97
C GLY A 770 39.48 -20.15 -19.52
N LYS A 771 38.15 -20.28 -19.62
CA LYS A 771 37.16 -19.28 -19.21
C LYS A 771 36.57 -19.61 -17.84
N ILE A 772 36.26 -18.59 -17.06
CA ILE A 772 35.58 -18.78 -15.77
C ILE A 772 34.10 -19.05 -16.04
N THR A 773 33.60 -20.20 -15.58
CA THR A 773 32.20 -20.64 -15.73
C THR A 773 31.49 -20.85 -14.40
N GLY A 774 32.07 -20.30 -13.32
CA GLY A 774 31.53 -20.38 -11.98
C GLY A 774 32.62 -20.28 -10.91
N VAL A 775 32.24 -20.58 -9.68
CA VAL A 775 33.15 -20.59 -8.53
C VAL A 775 32.94 -21.84 -7.68
N MET A 776 34.03 -22.35 -7.14
CA MET A 776 34.01 -23.34 -6.07
C MET A 776 33.79 -22.61 -4.75
N VAL A 777 32.82 -23.10 -3.98
CA VAL A 777 32.48 -22.53 -2.67
C VAL A 777 32.54 -23.58 -1.58
N LYS A 778 32.75 -23.11 -0.34
CA LYS A 778 32.64 -23.90 0.88
C LYS A 778 31.58 -23.29 1.79
N ASP A 779 30.52 -24.03 2.05
CA ASP A 779 29.56 -23.71 3.11
C ASP A 779 30.25 -23.85 4.46
N GLN A 780 30.39 -22.74 5.18
CA GLN A 780 31.07 -22.70 6.48
C GLN A 780 30.24 -23.37 7.59
N ILE A 781 28.93 -23.55 7.39
CA ILE A 781 28.06 -24.19 8.36
C ILE A 781 28.09 -25.72 8.22
N SER A 782 27.83 -26.25 7.02
CA SER A 782 27.86 -27.71 6.78
C SER A 782 29.25 -28.29 6.55
N GLY A 783 30.23 -27.44 6.19
CA GLY A 783 31.56 -27.86 5.76
C GLY A 783 31.63 -28.35 4.30
N GLU A 784 30.49 -28.48 3.62
CA GLU A 784 30.40 -28.99 2.26
C GLU A 784 31.07 -28.03 1.26
N THR A 785 31.77 -28.60 0.29
CA THR A 785 32.44 -27.87 -0.80
C THR A 785 31.79 -28.26 -2.12
N PHE A 786 31.28 -27.28 -2.87
CA PHE A 786 30.54 -27.52 -4.12
C PHE A 786 30.73 -26.39 -5.15
N ALA A 787 30.42 -26.67 -6.41
CA ALA A 787 30.51 -25.70 -7.50
C ALA A 787 29.19 -24.94 -7.68
N ILE A 788 29.26 -23.63 -7.88
CA ILE A 788 28.16 -22.81 -8.38
C ILE A 788 28.50 -22.36 -9.79
N ARG A 789 27.66 -22.71 -10.76
CA ARG A 789 27.87 -22.37 -12.18
C ARG A 789 27.23 -21.03 -12.53
N SER A 790 27.98 -20.16 -13.20
CA SER A 790 27.48 -18.86 -13.69
C SER A 790 28.13 -18.46 -15.02
N LYS A 791 27.48 -17.57 -15.78
CA LYS A 791 28.05 -17.00 -17.01
C LYS A 791 29.05 -15.89 -16.72
N VAL A 792 28.73 -15.03 -15.76
CA VAL A 792 29.62 -13.97 -15.27
C VAL A 792 29.69 -13.97 -13.75
N VAL A 793 30.79 -13.49 -13.20
CA VAL A 793 31.03 -13.33 -11.76
C VAL A 793 31.29 -11.85 -11.46
N ALA A 794 30.56 -11.30 -10.49
CA ALA A 794 30.70 -9.94 -9.99
C ALA A 794 31.29 -9.96 -8.57
N ASN A 795 32.55 -9.59 -8.44
CA ASN A 795 33.25 -9.49 -7.18
C ASN A 795 33.04 -8.09 -6.56
N ALA A 796 32.22 -8.05 -5.50
CA ALA A 796 31.92 -6.88 -4.69
C ALA A 796 32.34 -7.09 -3.22
N SER A 797 33.47 -7.79 -3.01
CA SER A 797 33.95 -8.20 -1.68
C SER A 797 34.65 -7.09 -0.87
N GLY A 798 34.57 -5.82 -1.28
CA GLY A 798 35.06 -4.68 -0.51
C GLY A 798 36.56 -4.74 -0.20
N PRO A 799 37.01 -4.55 1.06
CA PRO A 799 38.43 -4.64 1.46
C PRO A 799 39.12 -5.95 1.09
N TRP A 800 38.37 -7.04 0.90
CA TRP A 800 38.90 -8.36 0.55
C TRP A 800 39.11 -8.55 -0.96
N CYS A 801 38.75 -7.57 -1.80
CA CYS A 801 38.73 -7.77 -3.26
C CYS A 801 40.11 -8.15 -3.83
N ASP A 802 41.21 -7.51 -3.40
CA ASP A 802 42.55 -7.89 -3.86
C ASP A 802 42.98 -9.26 -3.34
N VAL A 803 42.70 -9.56 -2.06
CA VAL A 803 43.00 -10.88 -1.46
C VAL A 803 42.23 -12.00 -2.17
N LEU A 804 40.95 -11.76 -2.48
CA LEU A 804 40.11 -12.71 -3.19
C LEU A 804 40.63 -12.92 -4.62
N ARG A 805 41.00 -11.85 -5.33
CA ARG A 805 41.57 -11.95 -6.67
C ARG A 805 42.92 -12.67 -6.70
N ASP A 806 43.80 -12.43 -5.73
CA ASP A 806 45.06 -13.16 -5.63
C ASP A 806 44.80 -14.64 -5.40
N ASN A 807 43.96 -14.98 -4.41
CA ASN A 807 43.64 -16.36 -4.08
C ASN A 807 42.93 -17.12 -5.20
N LEU A 808 41.97 -16.50 -5.89
CA LEU A 808 41.16 -17.15 -6.92
C LEU A 808 41.79 -17.13 -8.32
N LEU A 809 42.59 -16.09 -8.64
CA LEU A 809 43.03 -15.81 -10.00
C LEU A 809 44.56 -15.73 -10.14
N GLY A 810 45.31 -15.73 -9.03
CA GLY A 810 46.77 -15.53 -9.02
C GLY A 810 47.21 -14.12 -9.44
N GLN A 811 46.31 -13.13 -9.33
CA GLN A 811 46.57 -11.75 -9.76
C GLN A 811 47.05 -10.87 -8.59
N LYS A 812 48.36 -10.66 -8.50
CA LYS A 812 49.01 -9.94 -7.38
C LYS A 812 49.03 -8.41 -7.48
N ASN A 813 48.37 -7.83 -8.49
CA ASN A 813 48.39 -6.39 -8.68
C ASN A 813 47.51 -5.71 -7.62
N LYS A 814 48.14 -4.94 -6.73
CA LYS A 814 47.46 -4.14 -5.69
C LYS A 814 46.62 -3.04 -6.35
N ARG A 815 45.32 -3.04 -6.09
CA ARG A 815 44.35 -2.06 -6.56
C ARG A 815 43.68 -1.30 -5.42
N ILE A 816 43.75 -1.81 -4.20
CA ILE A 816 43.12 -1.22 -3.02
C ILE A 816 44.16 -0.68 -2.04
N ARG A 817 43.91 0.52 -1.53
CA ARG A 817 44.48 1.05 -0.29
C ARG A 817 43.41 1.01 0.80
N THR A 818 43.66 0.22 1.84
CA THR A 818 42.75 0.11 2.98
C THR A 818 43.08 1.15 4.05
N THR A 819 42.08 1.92 4.48
CA THR A 819 42.20 2.78 5.66
C THR A 819 41.23 2.35 6.75
N LYS A 820 41.67 2.43 8.00
CA LYS A 820 40.90 2.14 9.20
C LYS A 820 40.22 3.41 9.70
N GLY A 821 38.92 3.33 9.91
CA GLY A 821 38.14 4.34 10.62
C GLY A 821 37.49 3.72 11.85
N ILE A 822 37.67 4.36 13.00
CA ILE A 822 37.04 3.95 14.25
C ILE A 822 35.95 4.94 14.69
N HIS A 823 35.00 4.45 15.47
CA HIS A 823 33.94 5.24 16.09
C HIS A 823 33.78 4.84 17.56
N LEU A 824 33.62 5.83 18.43
CA LEU A 824 33.31 5.67 19.84
C LEU A 824 31.84 5.99 20.07
N LEU A 825 31.16 5.23 20.93
CA LEU A 825 29.80 5.50 21.35
C LEU A 825 29.80 5.96 22.80
N VAL A 826 29.17 7.10 23.07
CA VAL A 826 28.96 7.64 24.42
C VAL A 826 27.47 7.80 24.70
N GLN A 827 27.05 7.81 25.98
CA GLN A 827 25.65 8.02 26.31
C GLN A 827 25.25 9.46 25.96
N ARG A 828 24.03 9.64 25.46
CA ARG A 828 23.52 10.97 25.11
C ARG A 828 23.50 11.94 26.30
N LYS A 829 23.34 11.46 27.53
CA LYS A 829 23.42 12.29 28.74
C LYS A 829 24.81 12.88 28.99
N ASP A 830 25.87 12.22 28.52
CA ASP A 830 27.26 12.67 28.70
C ASP A 830 27.66 13.72 27.66
N LEU A 831 27.00 13.69 26.50
CA LEU A 831 27.18 14.63 25.40
C LEU A 831 25.81 14.94 24.79
N ASN A 832 25.06 15.82 25.46
CA ASN A 832 23.66 16.13 25.17
C ASN A 832 23.51 17.02 23.94
N ILE A 833 23.87 16.50 22.77
CA ILE A 833 23.72 17.16 21.49
C ILE A 833 22.45 16.69 20.76
N GLU A 834 21.76 17.61 20.09
CA GLU A 834 20.55 17.30 19.33
C GLU A 834 20.81 17.14 17.84
N ARG A 835 21.81 17.85 17.31
CA ARG A 835 22.10 17.94 15.88
C ARG A 835 23.43 17.30 15.55
N THR A 836 23.51 16.68 14.39
CA THR A 836 24.77 16.15 13.88
C THR A 836 25.75 17.30 13.67
N MET A 837 27.01 17.14 14.04
CA MET A 837 28.04 18.16 13.82
C MET A 837 29.16 17.61 12.95
N ILE A 838 29.67 18.44 12.05
CA ILE A 838 30.93 18.21 11.33
C ILE A 838 31.94 19.20 11.86
N LEU A 839 33.05 18.68 12.39
CA LEU A 839 34.13 19.44 13.00
C LEU A 839 35.44 19.11 12.30
N SER A 840 36.43 19.99 12.44
CA SER A 840 37.81 19.75 12.02
C SER A 840 38.63 19.28 13.21
N ALA A 841 39.30 18.13 13.14
CA ALA A 841 40.21 17.70 14.17
C ALA A 841 41.30 18.77 14.40
N PRO A 842 41.59 19.17 15.65
CA PRO A 842 42.51 20.30 15.92
C PRO A 842 43.94 20.07 15.41
N ASN A 843 44.37 18.81 15.36
CA ASN A 843 45.77 18.45 15.08
C ASN A 843 46.07 18.38 13.57
N ASP A 844 45.10 18.02 12.73
CA ASP A 844 45.31 17.77 11.30
C ASP A 844 44.17 18.23 10.38
N ASP A 845 43.21 18.99 10.93
CA ASP A 845 42.06 19.55 10.20
C ASP A 845 41.16 18.50 9.50
N ARG A 846 41.27 17.24 9.93
CA ARG A 846 40.46 16.15 9.37
C ARG A 846 39.00 16.30 9.78
N PRO A 847 38.03 16.07 8.88
CA PRO A 847 36.62 16.03 9.25
C PRO A 847 36.32 14.88 10.21
N ILE A 848 35.81 15.25 11.40
CA ILE A 848 35.24 14.35 12.40
C ILE A 848 33.77 14.71 12.60
N PHE A 849 32.99 13.73 13.02
CA PHE A 849 31.54 13.77 13.10
C PHE A 849 31.10 13.52 14.53
N VAL A 850 30.05 14.23 14.94
CA VAL A 850 29.34 14.03 16.20
C VAL A 850 27.90 13.72 15.81
N ILE A 851 27.44 12.48 16.00
CA ILE A 851 26.20 12.00 15.37
C ILE A 851 25.25 11.47 16.44
N PRO A 852 24.14 12.16 16.73
CA PRO A 852 23.08 11.61 17.56
C PRO A 852 22.50 10.33 16.93
N TRP A 853 22.60 9.22 17.67
CA TRP A 853 22.12 7.92 17.24
C TRP A 853 21.36 7.25 18.37
N ARG A 854 20.02 7.28 18.28
CA ARG A 854 19.12 6.77 19.33
C ARG A 854 19.42 7.45 20.69
N ASN A 855 19.70 6.67 21.73
CA ASN A 855 20.06 7.13 23.07
C ASN A 855 21.57 7.39 23.24
N TYR A 856 22.33 7.41 22.14
CA TYR A 856 23.79 7.54 22.12
C TYR A 856 24.25 8.64 21.17
N VAL A 857 25.53 8.96 21.27
CA VAL A 857 26.22 9.80 20.31
C VAL A 857 27.41 9.03 19.75
N ILE A 858 27.48 8.92 18.43
CA ILE A 858 28.58 8.33 17.70
C ILE A 858 29.62 9.42 17.43
N LEU A 859 30.86 9.13 17.80
CA LEU A 859 32.03 9.97 17.70
C LEU A 859 33.04 9.30 16.78
N GLY A 860 33.21 9.78 15.56
CA GLY A 860 34.27 9.32 14.65
C GLY A 860 34.45 10.23 13.45
N THR A 861 35.41 10.03 12.55
CA THR A 861 36.26 8.84 12.44
C THR A 861 37.73 9.20 12.37
N THR A 862 38.58 8.25 12.76
CA THR A 862 39.97 8.20 12.28
C THR A 862 40.01 7.87 10.77
N ASP A 863 41.20 7.99 10.16
CA ASP A 863 41.46 7.59 8.77
C ASP A 863 42.94 7.22 8.64
N THR A 864 43.33 6.07 9.21
CA THR A 864 44.73 5.61 9.29
C THR A 864 44.98 4.48 8.30
N ASP A 865 46.14 4.44 7.64
CA ASP A 865 46.47 3.31 6.76
C ASP A 865 46.47 1.98 7.53
N PHE A 866 45.90 0.94 6.92
CA PHE A 866 45.83 -0.38 7.50
C PHE A 866 46.41 -1.42 6.55
N ASN A 867 47.39 -2.18 7.03
CA ASN A 867 48.10 -3.22 6.27
C ASN A 867 47.93 -4.63 6.88
N GLY A 868 47.09 -4.77 7.92
CA GLY A 868 46.82 -6.05 8.58
C GLY A 868 45.78 -6.89 7.83
N ASP A 869 45.37 -8.01 8.46
CA ASP A 869 44.31 -8.87 7.95
C ASP A 869 42.95 -8.13 8.02
N PRO A 870 42.22 -7.96 6.90
CA PRO A 870 40.90 -7.34 6.90
C PRO A 870 39.85 -8.04 7.78
N ASP A 871 40.05 -9.31 8.14
CA ASP A 871 39.18 -10.03 9.09
C ASP A 871 39.37 -9.59 10.55
N TRP A 872 40.51 -8.99 10.88
CA TRP A 872 40.91 -8.64 12.24
C TRP A 872 41.35 -7.17 12.33
N VAL A 873 40.38 -6.28 12.52
CA VAL A 873 40.60 -4.83 12.61
C VAL A 873 40.51 -4.38 14.07
N ASP A 874 41.66 -4.05 14.65
CA ASP A 874 41.79 -3.62 16.04
C ASP A 874 41.45 -2.13 16.25
N ILE A 875 41.26 -1.75 17.52
CA ILE A 875 41.14 -0.36 17.96
C ILE A 875 42.28 -0.13 18.96
N THR A 876 43.22 0.75 18.60
CA THR A 876 44.38 1.01 19.46
C THR A 876 44.07 2.08 20.50
N GLU A 877 44.92 2.21 21.51
CA GLU A 877 44.83 3.30 22.47
C GLU A 877 45.00 4.67 21.81
N ASP A 878 45.95 4.78 20.88
CA ASP A 878 46.19 6.00 20.10
C ASP A 878 44.95 6.44 19.30
N ASP A 879 44.21 5.47 18.74
CA ASP A 879 42.95 5.76 18.02
C ASP A 879 41.93 6.42 18.96
N VAL A 880 41.79 5.90 20.18
CA VAL A 880 40.84 6.38 21.19
C VAL A 880 41.26 7.73 21.72
N ASP A 881 42.53 7.89 22.07
CA ASP A 881 43.07 9.12 22.65
C ASP A 881 43.01 10.27 21.63
N TYR A 882 43.30 10.01 20.34
CA TYR A 882 43.12 10.98 19.25
C TYR A 882 41.70 11.53 19.19
N LEU A 883 40.68 10.65 19.25
CA LEU A 883 39.28 11.09 19.21
C LEU A 883 38.89 11.81 20.50
N LEU A 884 39.25 11.29 21.68
CA LEU A 884 38.92 11.93 22.95
C LEU A 884 39.53 13.32 23.06
N GLU A 885 40.79 13.51 22.63
CA GLU A 885 41.44 14.82 22.58
C GLU A 885 40.67 15.77 21.65
N ALA A 886 40.37 15.32 20.42
CA ALA A 886 39.67 16.14 19.44
C ALA A 886 38.25 16.54 19.91
N TYR A 887 37.49 15.63 20.53
CA TYR A 887 36.16 15.96 21.03
C TYR A 887 36.18 16.80 22.31
N ASN A 888 37.12 16.57 23.24
CA ASN A 888 37.25 17.42 24.43
C ASN A 888 37.67 18.86 24.10
N TYR A 889 38.40 19.07 22.99
CA TYR A 889 38.67 20.41 22.48
C TYR A 889 37.40 21.19 22.13
N TYR A 890 36.39 20.52 21.55
CA TYR A 890 35.11 21.15 21.17
C TYR A 890 34.05 21.09 22.26
N PHE A 891 34.14 20.13 23.18
CA PHE A 891 33.20 19.91 24.28
C PHE A 891 33.92 19.82 25.64
N PRO A 892 34.65 20.87 26.07
CA PRO A 892 35.50 20.81 27.26
C PRO A 892 34.69 20.52 28.54
N ALA A 893 33.44 20.97 28.59
CA ALA A 893 32.54 20.70 29.71
C ALA A 893 32.08 19.23 29.79
N ALA A 894 32.09 18.49 28.68
CA ALA A 894 31.66 17.09 28.64
C ALA A 894 32.66 16.16 29.36
N LYS A 895 33.95 16.55 29.45
CA LYS A 895 35.02 15.77 30.09
C LYS A 895 34.96 14.30 29.68
N LEU A 896 34.97 14.05 28.37
CA LEU A 896 34.93 12.71 27.81
C LEU A 896 36.20 11.97 28.18
N ASN A 897 36.07 10.74 28.63
CA ASN A 897 37.17 9.87 29.02
C ASN A 897 36.84 8.41 28.65
N ARG A 898 37.80 7.50 28.81
CA ARG A 898 37.64 6.08 28.46
C ARG A 898 36.48 5.40 29.20
N GLN A 899 36.15 5.83 30.42
CA GLN A 899 35.06 5.29 31.24
C GLN A 899 33.66 5.65 30.70
N LYS A 900 33.53 6.79 30.00
CA LYS A 900 32.28 7.22 29.35
C LYS A 900 32.02 6.54 28.00
N ILE A 901 32.99 5.79 27.47
CA ILE A 901 32.82 5.03 26.23
C ILE A 901 31.99 3.77 26.52
N VAL A 902 30.78 3.74 25.95
CA VAL A 902 29.85 2.60 26.02
C VAL A 902 30.44 1.43 25.23
N SER A 903 30.75 1.68 23.95
CA SER A 903 31.31 0.72 23.00
C SER A 903 32.12 1.44 21.91
N ALA A 904 32.84 0.67 21.09
CA ALA A 904 33.56 1.18 19.94
C ALA A 904 33.54 0.15 18.80
N TYR A 905 33.62 0.63 17.56
CA TYR A 905 33.76 -0.24 16.39
C TYR A 905 34.73 0.35 15.37
N SER A 906 35.37 -0.53 14.59
CA SER A 906 36.33 -0.21 13.55
C SER A 906 35.90 -0.82 12.22
N GLY A 907 36.08 -0.07 11.13
CA GLY A 907 35.82 -0.52 9.77
C GLY A 907 36.92 -0.13 8.81
N LEU A 908 37.05 -0.90 7.73
CA LEU A 908 37.99 -0.61 6.65
C LEU A 908 37.27 0.05 5.49
N ARG A 909 37.90 1.08 4.93
CA ARG A 909 37.50 1.73 3.70
C ARG A 909 38.42 1.24 2.57
N PRO A 910 37.89 0.57 1.54
CA PRO A 910 38.68 0.17 0.38
C PRO A 910 38.79 1.35 -0.60
N LEU A 911 39.84 2.17 -0.48
CA LEU A 911 40.13 3.24 -1.44
C LEU A 911 40.85 2.68 -2.67
N THR A 912 40.74 3.37 -3.81
CA THR A 912 41.52 3.05 -5.02
C THR A 912 43.01 3.27 -4.75
N PHE A 913 43.88 2.43 -5.30
CA PHE A 913 45.33 2.59 -5.14
C PHE A 913 45.88 3.53 -6.22
N GLU A 914 46.50 4.64 -5.80
CA GLU A 914 47.27 5.56 -6.65
C GLU A 914 48.67 5.75 -6.06
N GLU A 915 49.71 5.53 -6.87
CA GLU A 915 51.12 5.57 -6.42
C GLU A 915 51.53 7.02 -6.05
N GLY A 916 52.09 7.21 -4.85
CA GLY A 916 52.63 8.50 -4.39
C GLY A 916 51.64 9.49 -3.74
N LYS A 917 50.34 9.19 -3.65
CA LYS A 917 49.33 10.06 -2.98
C LYS A 917 49.04 9.64 -1.54
N SER A 918 48.62 10.58 -0.67
CA SER A 918 48.15 10.29 0.70
C SER A 918 46.66 9.86 0.72
N ALA A 919 46.19 9.23 1.80
CA ALA A 919 44.81 8.73 1.91
C ALA A 919 43.72 9.83 1.72
N GLY A 920 44.06 11.09 2.04
CA GLY A 920 43.17 12.24 1.82
C GLY A 920 43.10 12.74 0.37
N GLU A 921 44.07 12.39 -0.47
CA GLU A 921 44.26 12.86 -1.85
C GLU A 921 43.84 11.83 -2.92
N VAL A 922 43.65 10.58 -2.51
CA VAL A 922 43.19 9.49 -3.38
C VAL A 922 41.72 9.70 -3.77
N THR A 923 41.42 9.40 -5.05
CA THR A 923 40.05 9.51 -5.59
C THR A 923 39.07 8.66 -4.80
N ARG A 924 37.90 9.23 -4.51
CA ARG A 924 36.79 8.51 -3.83
C ARG A 924 35.76 7.95 -4.80
N GLU A 925 36.09 7.99 -6.09
CA GLU A 925 35.35 7.31 -7.14
C GLU A 925 35.54 5.80 -7.01
N TYR A 926 34.62 5.04 -7.56
CA TYR A 926 34.75 3.59 -7.66
C TYR A 926 35.38 3.22 -9.00
N GLN A 927 35.97 2.04 -9.06
CA GLN A 927 36.52 1.50 -10.30
C GLN A 927 35.89 0.14 -10.58
N ILE A 928 35.45 -0.03 -11.82
CA ILE A 928 34.99 -1.31 -12.37
C ILE A 928 36.00 -1.78 -13.40
N PHE A 929 36.47 -3.02 -13.27
CA PHE A 929 37.37 -3.65 -14.22
C PHE A 929 37.08 -5.14 -14.38
N GLU A 930 37.32 -5.67 -15.57
CA GLU A 930 37.17 -7.09 -15.92
C GLU A 930 38.55 -7.73 -16.03
N THR A 931 38.86 -8.71 -15.16
CA THR A 931 40.09 -9.50 -15.26
C THR A 931 40.00 -10.79 -14.43
N PRO A 932 40.21 -12.00 -14.99
CA PRO A 932 40.22 -12.37 -16.42
C PRO A 932 38.78 -12.36 -17.01
N GLU A 933 38.61 -12.88 -18.23
CA GLU A 933 37.34 -12.87 -18.97
C GLU A 933 36.16 -13.36 -18.10
N ASN A 934 35.05 -12.59 -18.09
CA ASN A 934 33.82 -12.82 -17.34
C ASN A 934 33.90 -12.68 -15.81
N PHE A 935 35.01 -12.16 -15.28
CA PHE A 935 35.17 -11.84 -13.86
C PHE A 935 35.34 -10.32 -13.66
N PHE A 936 34.27 -9.68 -13.21
CA PHE A 936 34.21 -8.24 -12.98
C PHE A 936 34.44 -7.94 -11.51
N SER A 937 35.28 -6.96 -11.20
CA SER A 937 35.50 -6.49 -9.83
C SER A 937 35.12 -5.02 -9.72
N ILE A 938 34.47 -4.67 -8.62
CA ILE A 938 34.16 -3.28 -8.25
C ILE A 938 34.83 -2.95 -6.92
N ILE A 939 35.56 -1.84 -6.90
CA ILE A 939 36.28 -1.34 -5.71
C ILE A 939 35.93 0.12 -5.46
N GLY A 940 35.98 0.56 -4.20
CA GLY A 940 35.68 1.94 -3.82
C GLY A 940 34.19 2.22 -3.63
N GLY A 941 33.85 3.52 -3.66
CA GLY A 941 32.47 4.02 -3.57
C GLY A 941 31.99 4.40 -2.17
N LYS A 942 30.70 4.77 -2.10
CA LYS A 942 30.05 5.28 -0.88
C LYS A 942 28.76 4.51 -0.60
N LEU A 943 28.37 4.49 0.68
CA LEU A 943 27.04 4.05 1.06
C LEU A 943 25.95 4.87 0.36
N THR A 944 26.16 6.18 0.13
CA THR A 944 25.17 7.03 -0.56
C THR A 944 24.96 6.64 -2.03
N THR A 945 26.03 6.32 -2.76
CA THR A 945 26.00 6.12 -4.22
C THR A 945 25.99 4.64 -4.63
N TYR A 946 25.68 3.72 -3.70
CA TYR A 946 25.77 2.28 -3.98
C TYR A 946 24.87 1.84 -5.13
N ARG A 947 23.72 2.50 -5.33
CA ARG A 947 22.73 2.10 -6.33
C ARG A 947 23.18 2.49 -7.73
N THR A 948 23.74 3.69 -7.95
CA THR A 948 24.36 4.06 -9.24
C THR A 948 25.57 3.18 -9.55
N MET A 949 26.39 2.86 -8.55
CA MET A 949 27.48 1.89 -8.70
C MET A 949 27.00 0.51 -9.14
N ALA A 950 25.92 0.03 -8.53
CA ALA A 950 25.30 -1.24 -8.87
C ALA A 950 24.68 -1.22 -10.27
N GLU A 951 24.03 -0.12 -10.64
CA GLU A 951 23.48 0.13 -11.97
C GLU A 951 24.57 0.04 -13.04
N GLU A 952 25.67 0.78 -12.89
CA GLU A 952 26.74 0.78 -13.88
C GLU A 952 27.40 -0.60 -14.03
N LEU A 953 27.70 -1.28 -12.93
CA LEU A 953 28.28 -2.63 -13.04
C LEU A 953 27.28 -3.59 -13.69
N THR A 954 25.99 -3.53 -13.32
CA THR A 954 24.97 -4.39 -13.91
C THR A 954 24.76 -4.10 -15.40
N ASP A 955 24.89 -2.85 -15.84
CA ASP A 955 24.89 -2.48 -17.26
C ASP A 955 26.01 -3.22 -18.00
N ARG A 956 27.25 -3.15 -17.51
CA ARG A 956 28.40 -3.84 -18.14
C ARG A 956 28.23 -5.37 -18.14
N LEU A 957 27.67 -5.94 -17.06
CA LEU A 957 27.36 -7.37 -16.99
C LEU A 957 26.29 -7.76 -18.01
N ALA A 958 25.24 -6.94 -18.16
CA ALA A 958 24.16 -7.16 -19.12
C ALA A 958 24.66 -7.10 -20.57
N GLU A 959 25.50 -6.12 -20.90
CA GLU A 959 26.15 -6.01 -22.21
C GLU A 959 27.00 -7.24 -22.51
N ASN A 960 27.84 -7.67 -21.57
CA ASN A 960 28.67 -8.87 -21.72
C ASN A 960 27.83 -10.15 -21.92
N LEU A 961 26.73 -10.29 -21.17
CA LEU A 961 25.78 -11.41 -21.31
C LEU A 961 25.07 -11.42 -22.66
N GLU A 962 24.70 -10.25 -23.18
CA GLU A 962 24.07 -10.12 -24.49
C GLU A 962 25.07 -10.46 -25.60
N GLU A 963 26.27 -9.88 -25.57
CA GLU A 963 27.30 -10.07 -26.61
C GLU A 963 27.82 -11.51 -26.66
N LYS A 964 28.16 -12.10 -25.51
CA LYS A 964 28.85 -13.41 -25.46
C LYS A 964 27.91 -14.60 -25.33
N TYR A 965 26.74 -14.40 -24.75
CA TYR A 965 25.81 -15.48 -24.41
C TYR A 965 24.42 -15.31 -25.00
N SER A 966 24.14 -14.20 -25.71
CA SER A 966 22.80 -13.89 -26.24
C SER A 966 21.70 -13.86 -25.15
N ILE A 967 22.09 -13.56 -23.90
CA ILE A 967 21.17 -13.43 -22.77
C ILE A 967 20.83 -11.96 -22.59
N LYS A 968 19.58 -11.58 -22.86
CA LYS A 968 19.11 -10.20 -22.70
C LYS A 968 18.36 -10.00 -21.40
N ALA A 969 18.48 -8.81 -20.83
CA ALA A 969 17.61 -8.38 -19.74
C ALA A 969 16.15 -8.36 -20.22
N LYS A 970 15.20 -8.68 -19.31
CA LYS A 970 13.77 -8.46 -19.56
C LYS A 970 13.45 -6.97 -19.62
N ASN A 971 14.22 -6.16 -18.90
CA ASN A 971 14.16 -4.71 -18.92
C ASN A 971 15.58 -4.15 -19.04
N ASN A 972 15.87 -3.45 -20.14
CA ASN A 972 17.21 -2.94 -20.42
C ASN A 972 17.59 -1.74 -19.54
N LYS A 973 16.64 -1.06 -18.88
CA LYS A 973 16.93 0.10 -18.03
C LYS A 973 16.84 -0.27 -16.56
N CYS A 974 17.78 0.26 -15.76
CA CYS A 974 17.67 0.25 -14.31
C CYS A 974 16.40 1.01 -13.88
N ILE A 975 15.62 0.42 -12.99
CA ILE A 975 14.43 1.05 -12.38
C ILE A 975 14.50 1.01 -10.84
N THR A 976 15.70 0.76 -10.30
CA THR A 976 15.93 0.59 -8.86
C THR A 976 15.64 1.85 -8.05
N ASP A 977 15.62 3.01 -8.71
CA ASP A 977 15.24 4.34 -8.21
C ASP A 977 13.72 4.53 -8.02
N LYS A 978 12.90 3.70 -8.68
CA LYS A 978 11.42 3.76 -8.68
C LYS A 978 10.75 2.57 -7.98
N VAL A 979 11.55 1.59 -7.60
CA VAL A 979 11.08 0.42 -6.86
C VAL A 979 11.48 0.64 -5.40
N PRO A 980 10.54 0.71 -4.44
CA PRO A 980 10.87 0.72 -3.03
C PRO A 980 11.72 -0.48 -2.63
N LEU A 981 12.56 -0.29 -1.62
CA LEU A 981 13.17 -1.42 -0.94
C LEU A 981 12.12 -2.17 -0.12
N TYR A 982 12.38 -3.43 0.18
CA TYR A 982 11.56 -4.22 1.10
C TYR A 982 11.40 -3.47 2.43
N GLY A 983 10.17 -3.30 2.93
CA GLY A 983 9.87 -2.38 4.05
C GLY A 983 9.43 -0.97 3.64
N GLY A 984 9.79 -0.52 2.43
CA GLY A 984 9.76 0.89 2.02
C GLY A 984 8.58 1.32 1.15
N ASP A 985 7.60 0.44 0.85
CA ASP A 985 6.41 0.79 0.06
C ASP A 985 5.43 1.62 0.90
N ILE A 986 5.79 2.88 1.14
CA ILE A 986 5.13 3.84 2.03
C ILE A 986 5.07 5.20 1.32
N ASP A 987 3.87 5.63 0.93
CA ASP A 987 3.66 6.88 0.18
C ASP A 987 3.88 8.14 1.04
N ASP A 988 3.38 8.13 2.29
CA ASP A 988 3.53 9.19 3.28
C ASP A 988 4.04 8.60 4.59
N PHE A 989 5.35 8.76 4.84
CA PHE A 989 5.98 8.22 6.03
C PHE A 989 5.56 8.95 7.32
N ALA A 990 5.18 10.22 7.25
CA ALA A 990 4.74 10.95 8.43
C ALA A 990 3.39 10.42 8.92
N ALA A 991 2.44 10.27 7.99
CA ALA A 991 1.13 9.66 8.28
C ALA A 991 1.27 8.18 8.70
N PHE A 992 2.14 7.42 8.04
CA PHE A 992 2.45 6.04 8.41
C PHE A 992 2.99 5.94 9.84
N ARG A 993 4.00 6.78 10.18
CA ARG A 993 4.59 6.83 11.52
C ARG A 993 3.56 7.19 12.57
N GLU A 994 2.76 8.23 12.35
CA GLU A 994 1.73 8.66 13.30
C GLU A 994 0.73 7.52 13.59
N LYS A 995 0.19 6.91 12.53
CA LYS A 995 -0.75 5.79 12.67
C LYS A 995 -0.12 4.62 13.43
N TRP A 996 1.06 4.17 13.00
CA TRP A 996 1.68 3.00 13.61
C TRP A 996 2.17 3.25 15.02
N PHE A 997 2.62 4.47 15.32
CA PHE A 997 3.03 4.84 16.66
C PHE A 997 1.86 4.76 17.64
N LEU A 998 0.70 5.32 17.28
CA LEU A 998 -0.53 5.20 18.06
C LEU A 998 -0.97 3.74 18.19
N SER A 999 -0.97 2.97 17.10
CA SER A 999 -1.32 1.56 17.12
C SER A 999 -0.42 0.75 18.07
N LEU A 1000 0.90 0.88 17.94
CA LEU A 1000 1.88 0.13 18.74
C LEU A 1000 1.80 0.49 20.22
N THR A 1001 1.64 1.77 20.54
CA THR A 1001 1.60 2.25 21.94
C THR A 1001 0.24 2.07 22.60
N GLU A 1002 -0.86 2.38 21.91
CA GLU A 1002 -2.20 2.36 22.51
C GLU A 1002 -2.90 1.01 22.35
N THR A 1003 -2.73 0.33 21.22
CA THR A 1003 -3.40 -0.96 20.94
C THR A 1003 -2.54 -2.13 21.39
N TYR A 1004 -1.28 -2.19 20.93
CA TYR A 1004 -0.37 -3.30 21.25
C TYR A 1004 0.36 -3.13 22.59
N LYS A 1005 0.26 -1.92 23.21
CA LYS A 1005 0.83 -1.59 24.52
C LYS A 1005 2.36 -1.68 24.59
N PHE A 1006 3.05 -1.44 23.48
CA PHE A 1006 4.50 -1.28 23.49
C PHE A 1006 4.91 0.08 24.06
N GLU A 1007 6.09 0.13 24.67
CA GLU A 1007 6.71 1.38 25.08
C GLU A 1007 7.11 2.23 23.85
N GLN A 1008 7.21 3.55 24.02
CA GLN A 1008 7.37 4.50 22.92
C GLN A 1008 8.65 4.27 22.09
N ASP A 1009 9.77 3.98 22.75
CA ASP A 1009 11.05 3.69 22.11
C ASP A 1009 11.03 2.37 21.31
N ILE A 1010 10.32 1.34 21.79
CA ILE A 1010 10.08 0.09 21.04
C ILE A 1010 9.25 0.41 19.79
N ALA A 1011 8.17 1.18 19.95
CA ALA A 1011 7.31 1.56 18.83
C ALA A 1011 8.08 2.34 17.74
N GLU A 1012 8.92 3.31 18.13
CA GLU A 1012 9.78 4.05 17.20
C GLU A 1012 10.80 3.14 16.50
N ASN A 1013 11.46 2.26 17.26
CA ASN A 1013 12.42 1.30 16.70
C ASN A 1013 11.73 0.38 15.68
N PHE A 1014 10.52 -0.09 15.96
CA PHE A 1014 9.79 -0.96 15.05
C PHE A 1014 9.42 -0.25 13.75
N ILE A 1015 8.91 0.97 13.84
CA ILE A 1015 8.52 1.76 12.65
C ILE A 1015 9.73 2.03 11.76
N GLU A 1016 10.85 2.46 12.34
CA GLU A 1016 12.07 2.75 11.58
C GLU A 1016 12.70 1.47 11.01
N ALA A 1017 12.82 0.40 11.79
CA ALA A 1017 13.53 -0.81 11.35
C ALA A 1017 12.72 -1.68 10.36
N TYR A 1018 11.40 -1.75 10.50
CA TYR A 1018 10.57 -2.70 9.76
C TYR A 1018 9.66 -2.06 8.71
N GLY A 1019 9.32 -0.78 8.84
CA GLY A 1019 8.48 -0.07 7.86
C GLY A 1019 7.16 -0.82 7.62
N ASN A 1020 6.78 -1.05 6.37
CA ASN A 1020 5.54 -1.76 6.06
C ASN A 1020 5.51 -3.25 6.47
N ARG A 1021 6.59 -3.79 7.05
CA ARG A 1021 6.71 -5.18 7.57
C ARG A 1021 6.31 -5.33 9.03
N LEU A 1022 5.84 -4.25 9.67
CA LEU A 1022 5.24 -4.31 11.01
C LEU A 1022 4.22 -5.45 11.22
N PRO A 1023 3.38 -5.84 10.24
CA PRO A 1023 2.53 -7.04 10.39
C PRO A 1023 3.26 -8.31 10.68
N ASP A 1024 4.22 -8.62 9.82
CA ASP A 1024 4.98 -9.86 9.89
C ASP A 1024 5.71 -9.93 11.23
N LEU A 1025 6.23 -8.78 11.68
CA LEU A 1025 6.86 -8.67 12.99
C LEU A 1025 5.87 -8.94 14.13
N LEU A 1026 4.71 -8.28 14.14
CA LEU A 1026 3.73 -8.41 15.22
C LEU A 1026 3.15 -9.83 15.31
N GLU A 1027 2.92 -10.47 14.16
CA GLU A 1027 2.50 -11.87 14.10
C GLU A 1027 3.55 -12.80 14.74
N ILE A 1028 4.83 -12.62 14.40
CA ILE A 1028 5.92 -13.40 15.00
C ILE A 1028 6.08 -13.11 16.49
N ILE A 1029 5.93 -11.85 16.91
CA ILE A 1029 5.96 -11.48 18.33
C ILE A 1029 4.88 -12.21 19.11
N ASP A 1030 3.64 -12.23 18.60
CA ASP A 1030 2.51 -12.89 19.29
C ASP A 1030 2.64 -14.41 19.33
N GLN A 1031 3.39 -15.01 18.41
CA GLN A 1031 3.71 -16.45 18.38
C GLN A 1031 4.97 -16.82 19.19
N THR A 1032 5.74 -15.84 19.66
CA THR A 1032 6.99 -16.07 20.38
C THR A 1032 6.77 -16.02 21.89
N ASP A 1033 7.30 -17.01 22.61
CA ASP A 1033 7.30 -17.00 24.07
C ASP A 1033 8.04 -15.78 24.63
N LEU A 1034 7.36 -15.02 25.49
CA LEU A 1034 7.82 -13.72 26.00
C LEU A 1034 8.14 -12.73 24.85
N GLY A 1035 7.51 -12.89 23.68
CA GLY A 1035 7.86 -12.17 22.46
C GLY A 1035 7.77 -10.65 22.58
N ARG A 1036 6.89 -10.16 23.46
CA ARG A 1036 6.70 -8.73 23.75
C ARG A 1036 7.65 -8.17 24.83
N GLU A 1037 8.28 -9.05 25.59
CA GLU A 1037 9.17 -8.65 26.69
C GLU A 1037 10.50 -8.12 26.14
N ARG A 1038 11.04 -7.09 26.79
CA ARG A 1038 12.37 -6.55 26.46
C ARG A 1038 13.45 -7.59 26.72
N ILE A 1039 14.46 -7.60 25.85
CA ILE A 1039 15.67 -8.42 26.02
C ILE A 1039 16.59 -7.77 27.07
N ILE A 1040 16.82 -6.46 26.94
CA ILE A 1040 17.62 -5.64 27.86
C ILE A 1040 16.78 -4.41 28.19
N SER A 1041 16.59 -4.11 29.47
CA SER A 1041 15.66 -3.06 29.94
C SER A 1041 15.94 -1.67 29.38
N SER A 1042 17.20 -1.35 29.06
CA SER A 1042 17.61 -0.06 28.51
C SER A 1042 17.52 0.06 26.99
N LEU A 1043 17.15 -1.02 26.28
CA LEU A 1043 17.17 -1.07 24.82
C LEU A 1043 15.79 -1.42 24.24
N PRO A 1044 15.43 -0.87 23.06
CA PRO A 1044 14.09 -0.99 22.46
C PRO A 1044 13.89 -2.31 21.70
N TYR A 1045 14.49 -3.40 22.19
CA TYR A 1045 14.46 -4.71 21.52
C TYR A 1045 13.74 -5.76 22.35
N VAL A 1046 12.90 -6.54 21.68
CA VAL A 1046 12.06 -7.57 22.31
C VAL A 1046 12.40 -8.97 21.79
N TRP A 1047 12.05 -10.00 22.56
CA TRP A 1047 12.39 -11.37 22.21
C TRP A 1047 11.83 -11.83 20.86
N GLY A 1048 10.66 -11.35 20.46
CA GLY A 1048 10.05 -11.71 19.17
C GLY A 1048 10.88 -11.27 17.95
N GLU A 1049 11.69 -10.22 18.07
CA GLU A 1049 12.57 -9.79 16.96
C GLU A 1049 13.68 -10.80 16.67
N ILE A 1050 14.10 -11.62 17.65
CA ILE A 1050 15.07 -12.69 17.43
C ILE A 1050 14.46 -13.78 16.56
N THR A 1051 13.24 -14.20 16.90
CA THR A 1051 12.47 -15.17 16.10
C THR A 1051 12.24 -14.63 14.69
N TYR A 1052 11.89 -13.34 14.57
CA TYR A 1052 11.71 -12.70 13.27
C TYR A 1052 13.01 -12.71 12.46
N ALA A 1053 14.14 -12.34 13.06
CA ALA A 1053 15.43 -12.34 12.37
C ALA A 1053 15.84 -13.74 11.85
N ILE A 1054 15.54 -14.80 12.60
CA ILE A 1054 15.80 -16.18 12.18
C ILE A 1054 14.86 -16.60 11.02
N ASN A 1055 13.58 -16.25 11.13
CA ASN A 1055 12.54 -16.70 10.21
C ASN A 1055 12.39 -15.84 8.94
N HIS A 1056 12.83 -14.59 8.96
CA HIS A 1056 12.63 -13.64 7.85
C HIS A 1056 13.91 -12.93 7.40
N GLU A 1057 15.02 -13.09 8.13
CA GLU A 1057 16.29 -12.39 7.84
C GLU A 1057 17.52 -13.32 7.79
N MET A 1058 17.29 -14.63 7.69
CA MET A 1058 18.32 -15.68 7.59
C MET A 1058 19.44 -15.55 8.63
N ALA A 1059 19.10 -15.21 9.89
CA ALA A 1059 20.08 -15.19 10.97
C ALA A 1059 20.50 -16.61 11.33
N MET A 1060 21.79 -16.91 11.20
CA MET A 1060 22.38 -18.24 11.38
C MET A 1060 23.35 -18.33 12.57
N SER A 1061 23.79 -17.19 13.13
CA SER A 1061 24.78 -17.14 14.21
C SER A 1061 24.46 -16.10 15.27
N LEU A 1062 25.02 -16.26 16.47
CA LEU A 1062 24.82 -15.30 17.57
C LEU A 1062 25.22 -13.88 17.16
N ASP A 1063 26.28 -13.74 16.36
CA ASP A 1063 26.77 -12.45 15.91
C ASP A 1063 25.77 -11.71 15.01
N ASP A 1064 24.92 -12.44 14.28
CA ASP A 1064 23.94 -11.85 13.36
C ASP A 1064 22.94 -11.02 14.14
N ILE A 1065 22.45 -11.59 15.24
CA ILE A 1065 21.52 -10.94 16.16
C ILE A 1065 22.23 -9.82 16.93
N MET A 1066 23.34 -10.15 17.58
CA MET A 1066 24.00 -9.24 18.53
C MET A 1066 24.61 -8.01 17.84
N LEU A 1067 25.20 -8.15 16.65
CA LEU A 1067 25.91 -7.05 15.98
C LEU A 1067 25.06 -6.33 14.94
N ARG A 1068 24.16 -7.03 14.21
CA ARG A 1068 23.55 -6.49 12.98
C ARG A 1068 22.04 -6.34 13.03
N ARG A 1069 21.29 -7.32 13.53
CA ARG A 1069 19.82 -7.22 13.55
C ARG A 1069 19.36 -6.32 14.70
N LEU A 1070 19.92 -6.51 15.89
CA LEU A 1070 19.49 -5.80 17.10
C LEU A 1070 20.55 -4.88 17.70
N HIS A 1071 21.74 -4.73 17.09
CA HIS A 1071 22.80 -3.80 17.54
C HIS A 1071 23.15 -3.87 19.04
N LEU A 1072 22.84 -4.97 19.75
CA LEU A 1072 23.02 -5.12 21.20
C LEU A 1072 24.49 -4.98 21.60
N PHE A 1073 25.40 -5.45 20.74
CA PHE A 1073 26.84 -5.32 20.93
C PHE A 1073 27.27 -3.84 21.02
N SER A 1074 26.75 -2.99 20.14
CA SER A 1074 27.14 -1.58 20.07
C SER A 1074 26.37 -0.72 21.07
N LEU A 1075 25.11 -1.05 21.34
CA LEU A 1075 24.23 -0.19 22.13
C LEU A 1075 24.20 -0.54 23.62
N ASP A 1076 24.58 -1.74 24.05
CA ASP A 1076 24.66 -2.05 25.48
C ASP A 1076 26.05 -1.77 26.06
N LYS A 1077 26.12 -1.24 27.28
CA LYS A 1077 27.38 -0.92 27.98
C LYS A 1077 28.22 -2.17 28.24
N LYS A 1078 27.56 -3.32 28.46
CA LYS A 1078 28.23 -4.62 28.61
C LYS A 1078 28.22 -5.41 27.30
N GLN A 1079 27.93 -4.76 26.16
CA GLN A 1079 27.88 -5.41 24.85
C GLN A 1079 26.94 -6.64 24.86
N GLY A 1080 25.79 -6.55 25.53
CA GLY A 1080 24.82 -7.63 25.61
C GLY A 1080 25.26 -8.83 26.45
N TRP A 1081 26.29 -8.70 27.29
CA TRP A 1081 26.80 -9.76 28.16
C TRP A 1081 25.72 -10.36 29.07
N ASP A 1082 24.76 -9.58 29.54
CA ASP A 1082 23.74 -10.12 30.43
C ASP A 1082 22.70 -11.01 29.69
N ALA A 1083 22.58 -10.87 28.36
CA ALA A 1083 21.59 -11.58 27.55
C ALA A 1083 22.17 -12.64 26.59
N HIS A 1084 23.47 -12.58 26.26
CA HIS A 1084 24.06 -13.39 25.17
C HIS A 1084 23.83 -14.90 25.31
N ARG A 1085 23.90 -15.47 26.53
CA ARG A 1085 23.66 -16.91 26.73
C ARG A 1085 22.20 -17.29 26.48
N VAL A 1086 21.26 -16.50 26.99
CA VAL A 1086 19.82 -16.75 26.82
C VAL A 1086 19.43 -16.60 25.34
N ILE A 1087 20.01 -15.62 24.65
CA ILE A 1087 19.84 -15.46 23.20
C ILE A 1087 20.38 -16.69 22.48
N ALA A 1088 21.59 -17.14 22.80
CA ALA A 1088 22.18 -18.33 22.20
C ALA A 1088 21.36 -19.60 22.47
N GLU A 1089 20.76 -19.75 23.66
CA GLU A 1089 19.85 -20.84 24.00
C GLU A 1089 18.58 -20.83 23.13
N ARG A 1090 17.95 -19.66 22.97
CA ARG A 1090 16.77 -19.52 22.09
C ARG A 1090 17.13 -19.80 20.64
N MET A 1091 18.25 -19.25 20.15
CA MET A 1091 18.74 -19.54 18.81
C MET A 1091 19.01 -21.05 18.63
N ALA A 1092 19.65 -21.69 19.60
CA ALA A 1092 19.90 -23.12 19.59
C ALA A 1092 18.61 -23.94 19.49
N SER A 1093 17.57 -23.55 20.23
CA SER A 1093 16.27 -24.24 20.18
C SER A 1093 15.59 -24.17 18.82
N VAL A 1094 15.78 -23.06 18.09
CA VAL A 1094 15.15 -22.85 16.77
C VAL A 1094 16.01 -23.40 15.63
N LEU A 1095 17.33 -23.21 15.69
CA LEU A 1095 18.29 -23.61 14.66
C LEU A 1095 18.79 -25.05 14.82
N GLY A 1096 18.50 -25.69 15.95
CA GLY A 1096 18.95 -27.06 16.24
C GLY A 1096 20.44 -27.15 16.55
N TRP A 1097 21.03 -26.14 17.20
CA TRP A 1097 22.44 -26.20 17.59
C TRP A 1097 22.69 -27.26 18.66
N SER A 1098 23.80 -27.99 18.54
CA SER A 1098 24.29 -28.82 19.63
C SER A 1098 24.80 -27.95 20.79
N ASP A 1099 24.94 -28.53 21.99
CA ASP A 1099 25.55 -27.81 23.12
C ASP A 1099 26.98 -27.34 22.80
N GLN A 1100 27.73 -28.12 22.03
CA GLN A 1100 29.07 -27.75 21.55
C GLN A 1100 29.02 -26.53 20.62
N GLU A 1101 28.09 -26.50 19.67
CA GLU A 1101 27.93 -25.37 18.75
C GLU A 1101 27.49 -24.10 19.50
N LYS A 1102 26.52 -24.22 20.40
CA LYS A 1102 26.09 -23.11 21.27
C LYS A 1102 27.25 -22.52 22.08
N GLU A 1103 28.05 -23.35 22.73
CA GLU A 1103 29.22 -22.88 23.49
C GLU A 1103 30.33 -22.31 22.58
N SER A 1104 30.48 -22.83 21.36
CA SER A 1104 31.37 -22.24 20.34
C SER A 1104 30.92 -20.83 19.94
N GLN A 1105 29.63 -20.63 19.66
CA GLN A 1105 29.04 -19.33 19.36
C GLN A 1105 29.25 -18.34 20.50
N ILE A 1106 28.99 -18.77 21.74
CA ILE A 1106 29.21 -17.97 22.96
C ILE A 1106 30.70 -17.61 23.09
N LYS A 1107 31.62 -18.56 22.91
CA LYS A 1107 33.06 -18.33 23.02
C LYS A 1107 33.53 -17.29 22.00
N ARG A 1108 33.16 -17.46 20.72
CA ARG A 1108 33.49 -16.51 19.64
C ARG A 1108 32.97 -15.11 19.94
N TYR A 1109 31.76 -15.01 20.49
CA TYR A 1109 31.19 -13.72 20.89
C TYR A 1109 31.99 -13.05 22.02
N LYS A 1110 32.40 -13.81 23.03
CA LYS A 1110 33.23 -13.31 24.14
C LYS A 1110 34.60 -12.81 23.68
N GLU A 1111 35.22 -13.50 22.73
CA GLU A 1111 36.49 -13.08 22.13
C GLU A 1111 36.35 -11.71 21.43
N LYS A 1112 35.22 -11.47 20.73
CA LYS A 1112 34.92 -10.17 20.13
C LYS A 1112 34.73 -9.06 21.15
N ILE A 1113 34.04 -9.33 22.25
CA ILE A 1113 33.90 -8.36 23.36
C ILE A 1113 35.29 -8.01 23.91
N ALA A 1114 36.13 -9.01 24.16
CA ALA A 1114 37.47 -8.80 24.69
C ALA A 1114 38.34 -7.93 23.76
N LEU A 1115 38.21 -8.12 22.44
CA LEU A 1115 38.95 -7.35 21.42
C LEU A 1115 38.55 -5.87 21.41
N VAL A 1116 37.27 -5.54 21.53
CA VAL A 1116 36.81 -4.14 21.54
C VAL A 1116 36.92 -3.47 22.92
N GLN A 1117 37.15 -4.23 23.98
CA GLN A 1117 37.40 -3.70 25.32
C GLN A 1117 38.89 -3.55 25.64
N ASP A 1118 39.79 -3.96 24.76
CA ASP A 1118 41.22 -4.05 25.09
C ASP A 1118 41.82 -2.69 25.49
N PHE A 1119 41.42 -1.61 24.82
CA PHE A 1119 41.81 -0.24 25.16
C PHE A 1119 41.36 0.22 26.57
N LYS A 1120 40.38 -0.47 27.19
CA LYS A 1120 39.91 -0.19 28.56
C LYS A 1120 40.80 -0.83 29.63
N LYS A 1121 41.65 -1.80 29.29
CA LYS A 1121 42.52 -2.52 30.25
C LYS A 1121 43.76 -1.73 30.66
N ALA A 1122 44.12 -0.68 29.92
CA ALA A 1122 45.27 0.17 30.20
C ALA A 1122 44.96 1.35 31.15
N ASP A 1123 43.71 1.49 31.62
CA ASP A 1123 43.33 2.50 32.60
C ASP A 1123 43.87 2.10 33.99
N PRO A 1124 44.78 2.87 34.63
CA PRO A 1124 45.39 2.49 35.91
C PRO A 1124 44.40 2.33 37.07
N GLU A 1125 43.17 2.82 36.95
CA GLU A 1125 42.10 2.62 37.95
C GLU A 1125 41.37 1.26 37.85
N ASN A 1126 41.58 0.49 36.77
CA ASN A 1126 40.93 -0.82 36.54
C ASN A 1126 41.87 -2.03 36.74
N ARG A 1127 43.05 -1.84 37.35
CA ARG A 1127 43.95 -2.91 37.76
C ARG A 1127 43.75 -3.33 39.21
#